data_AF-A0A962ZZM9-F1
#
_entry.id   AF-A0A962ZZM9-F1
#
_cell.length_a   1.000
_cell.length_b   1.000
_cell.length_c   1.000
_cell.angle_alpha   90.00
_cell.angle_beta   90.00
_cell.angle_gamma   90.00
#
_symmetry.space_group_name_H-M   'P 1'
#
loop_
_entity.id
_entity.type
_entity.pdbx_description
1 polymer ?
#
loop_
_entity_poly.entity_id
_entity_poly.type
_entity_poly.pdbx_seq_one_letter_code
_entity_poly.pdbx_strand_id
1 'polypeptide(L)'
;MTIRWRTDVATDSQVHVGTSVDNLATVVDSASQTTEHELSVTGLDPATTYYYAIGSSSETLLSGSDYRFRTSPAVGSRVPTRLWVIGDSGTANRNARAVYDAYRHVTGAAQTDLWLMLGDNAYLSGTDDEYQSAVFDLYPELLRQTPLWPTLGNHDGYSADSASESGPYYDIFTLPRQAEAGGLTSGTEAYYSFDYANMHFIVLDSYETSRTSDDAMMQWLEADLQNTTADWIIAFWHHPPYSKGSHDSDTDSRMTDMRAIALPILESYGVDLVLTGHSHAYERSKLIGGHYQTSDTFSSAYEIDAGSGRADDTSSYRKRLDSAFSGAVYVVVGSSGQVSPSGNLNHPAMYLSLRELGSMILEVDGLTLNASFIDDNGAQRDYFTLDKQDVPNNDNGILTRSAGCGLIASSGHSYRQITSSGKARQYYLSVPANYDPDKAYNLVIGMHGLNNDGIRMRDYLRLEDTAPAADTLFVYPDALQRQWPEFGNNTYTGWLLKHEDNEDFMLFDDILAELENNYCINSTRVYVTGQGSGGDVTSSLACARGNRIAAATGVAINGDFFFTGVNGYEETYPTLTYMDCQRSVPMITYRGANDVYQAGKSSDWWYGVNQCNSPAGNASKESIPSNGRYEDSGCIAPNIYVRYSNISPYMAGDDHQIPQNFESETMSFFLSHALPAADSDGDGVADDQDAFPNDPDESLDTDGDGLGNNSDTDDDDDGMPDIWEITNGLDPLNADDATQDKDGDGATNLEEYQLGGDPNDAADGNGPAVKIFPALLELL
;
A
#
# COMPACT_ATOMS: atom_id res chain seq x y z
N MET A 1 16.49 -19.04 11.65
CA MET A 1 16.70 -20.10 10.64
C MET A 1 16.15 -21.41 11.21
N THR A 2 15.28 -22.10 10.49
CA THR A 2 14.73 -23.40 10.91
C THR A 2 15.43 -24.52 10.15
N ILE A 3 15.95 -25.51 10.86
CA ILE A 3 16.58 -26.69 10.26
C ILE A 3 15.70 -27.90 10.56
N ARG A 4 15.26 -28.59 9.50
CA ARG A 4 14.46 -29.81 9.58
C ARG A 4 15.21 -31.01 9.03
N TRP A 5 14.98 -32.18 9.63
CA TRP A 5 15.45 -33.46 9.10
C TRP A 5 14.62 -34.62 9.66
N ARG A 6 14.79 -35.80 9.06
CA ARG A 6 14.14 -37.03 9.51
C ARG A 6 15.13 -38.11 9.88
N THR A 7 14.74 -38.96 10.82
CA THR A 7 15.46 -40.19 11.22
C THR A 7 14.52 -41.39 11.14
N ASP A 8 15.10 -42.59 11.01
CA ASP A 8 14.35 -43.86 10.96
C ASP A 8 13.96 -44.39 12.36
N VAL A 9 14.60 -43.87 13.40
CA VAL A 9 14.37 -44.22 14.80
C VAL A 9 14.25 -42.93 15.62
N ALA A 10 13.29 -42.87 16.53
CA ALA A 10 13.10 -41.69 17.37
C ALA A 10 14.33 -41.41 18.25
N THR A 11 14.83 -40.17 18.18
CA THR A 11 15.93 -39.66 19.02
C THR A 11 15.60 -38.26 19.52
N ASP A 12 16.39 -37.75 20.47
CA ASP A 12 16.47 -36.31 20.73
C ASP A 12 17.12 -35.58 19.54
N SER A 13 16.88 -34.27 19.45
CA SER A 13 17.33 -33.41 18.35
C SER A 13 18.48 -32.53 18.81
N GLN A 14 19.54 -32.42 18.01
CA GLN A 14 20.64 -31.49 18.24
C GLN A 14 21.14 -30.89 16.92
N VAL A 15 21.28 -29.57 16.89
CA VAL A 15 21.94 -28.80 15.84
C VAL A 15 23.14 -28.08 16.43
N HIS A 16 24.32 -28.30 15.85
CA HIS A 16 25.51 -27.51 16.14
C HIS A 16 25.71 -26.51 15.00
N VAL A 17 25.97 -25.24 15.31
CA VAL A 17 26.15 -24.18 14.33
C VAL A 17 27.38 -23.34 14.63
N GLY A 18 28.04 -22.83 13.58
CA GLY A 18 29.15 -21.90 13.72
C GLY A 18 29.63 -21.33 12.38
N THR A 19 30.48 -20.30 12.43
CA THR A 19 30.97 -19.61 11.22
C THR A 19 32.14 -20.33 10.53
N SER A 20 32.59 -21.46 11.08
CA SER A 20 33.62 -22.32 10.50
C SER A 20 33.21 -23.78 10.63
N VAL A 21 33.49 -24.58 9.60
CA VAL A 21 33.25 -26.04 9.59
C VAL A 21 33.98 -26.76 10.74
N ASP A 22 35.11 -26.23 11.20
CA ASP A 22 35.91 -26.81 12.28
C ASP A 22 35.47 -26.34 13.68
N ASN A 23 34.54 -25.38 13.78
CA ASN A 23 34.10 -24.80 15.05
C ASN A 23 32.60 -24.47 15.05
N LEU A 24 31.79 -25.46 15.41
CA LEU A 24 30.34 -25.37 15.56
C LEU A 24 29.95 -25.18 17.03
N ALA A 25 30.32 -24.01 17.59
CA ALA A 25 30.27 -23.78 19.04
C ALA A 25 28.86 -23.59 19.63
N THR A 26 27.90 -23.13 18.81
CA THR A 26 26.53 -22.90 19.26
C THR A 26 25.74 -24.18 19.12
N VAL A 27 25.06 -24.60 20.19
CA VAL A 27 24.25 -25.83 20.22
C VAL A 27 22.80 -25.45 20.50
N VAL A 28 21.90 -25.95 19.66
CA VAL A 28 20.45 -25.90 19.86
C VAL A 28 19.98 -27.34 19.99
N ASP A 29 19.23 -27.66 21.05
CA ASP A 29 18.78 -29.02 21.32
C ASP A 29 17.34 -29.11 21.82
N SER A 30 16.75 -30.29 21.65
CA SER A 30 15.46 -30.65 22.20
C SER A 30 15.49 -32.10 22.66
N ALA A 31 15.15 -32.34 23.94
CA ALA A 31 15.15 -33.68 24.54
C ALA A 31 14.00 -34.59 24.06
N SER A 32 13.04 -34.05 23.31
CA SER A 32 11.88 -34.77 22.80
C SER A 32 12.30 -35.88 21.83
N GLN A 33 11.80 -37.10 22.04
CA GLN A 33 12.08 -38.23 21.16
C GLN A 33 11.14 -38.19 19.95
N THR A 34 11.67 -37.92 18.77
CA THR A 34 10.92 -37.77 17.52
C THR A 34 11.69 -38.35 16.33
N THR A 35 10.99 -38.68 15.26
CA THR A 35 11.58 -38.98 13.93
C THR A 35 11.51 -37.79 12.99
N GLU A 36 10.67 -36.81 13.31
CA GLU A 36 10.49 -35.53 12.61
C GLU A 36 11.15 -34.45 13.44
N HIS A 37 12.35 -34.02 13.03
CA HIS A 37 13.14 -33.07 13.80
C HIS A 37 13.02 -31.68 13.19
N GLU A 38 12.80 -30.70 14.06
CA GLU A 38 12.71 -29.29 13.71
C GLU A 38 13.34 -28.47 14.84
N LEU A 39 14.35 -27.68 14.52
CA LEU A 39 14.99 -26.77 15.48
C LEU A 39 15.23 -25.39 14.85
N SER A 40 14.82 -24.36 15.58
CA SER A 40 15.05 -22.96 15.22
C SER A 40 16.35 -22.44 15.84
N VAL A 41 17.25 -21.98 14.99
CA VAL A 41 18.49 -21.30 15.37
C VAL A 41 18.26 -19.79 15.30
N THR A 42 18.43 -19.12 16.44
CA THR A 42 18.25 -17.67 16.63
C THR A 42 19.56 -16.99 17.01
N GLY A 43 19.58 -15.64 17.05
CA GLY A 43 20.78 -14.87 17.43
C GLY A 43 21.93 -14.97 16.42
N LEU A 44 21.60 -15.10 15.14
CA LEU A 44 22.57 -15.19 14.06
C LEU A 44 22.86 -13.81 13.47
N ASP A 45 24.11 -13.56 13.09
CA ASP A 45 24.50 -12.33 12.43
C ASP A 45 23.92 -12.27 11.00
N PRO A 46 23.45 -11.11 10.52
CA PRO A 46 22.94 -10.96 9.16
C PRO A 46 24.05 -11.17 8.11
N ALA A 47 23.66 -11.54 6.89
CA ALA A 47 24.56 -11.70 5.74
C ALA A 47 25.80 -12.58 6.03
N THR A 48 25.66 -13.60 6.87
CA THR A 48 26.77 -14.42 7.38
C THR A 48 26.58 -15.89 7.01
N THR A 49 27.66 -16.53 6.57
CA THR A 49 27.65 -17.97 6.28
C THR A 49 27.91 -18.75 7.56
N TYR A 50 26.97 -19.61 7.91
CA TYR A 50 27.07 -20.56 9.00
C TYR A 50 27.15 -21.97 8.45
N TYR A 51 27.98 -22.80 9.07
CA TYR A 51 28.03 -24.25 8.89
C TYR A 51 27.22 -24.90 10.00
N TYR A 52 26.66 -26.07 9.71
CA TYR A 52 25.88 -26.80 10.68
C TYR A 52 26.13 -28.31 10.67
N ALA A 53 25.86 -28.94 11.80
CA ALA A 53 25.79 -30.38 11.95
C ALA A 53 24.49 -30.75 12.67
N ILE A 54 23.87 -31.84 12.25
CA ILE A 54 22.63 -32.35 12.85
C ILE A 54 22.88 -33.72 13.49
N GLY A 55 22.13 -34.02 14.55
CA GLY A 55 22.20 -35.31 15.23
C GLY A 55 21.38 -35.36 16.50
N SER A 56 21.87 -36.12 17.48
CA SER A 56 21.33 -36.24 18.83
C SER A 56 22.40 -35.87 19.86
N SER A 57 22.05 -35.80 21.14
CA SER A 57 23.04 -35.66 22.22
C SER A 57 24.07 -36.79 22.28
N SER A 58 23.78 -37.93 21.63
CA SER A 58 24.65 -39.11 21.63
C SER A 58 25.55 -39.22 20.40
N GLU A 59 25.16 -38.64 19.26
CA GLU A 59 25.87 -38.79 18.00
C GLU A 59 25.59 -37.64 17.02
N THR A 60 26.60 -37.29 16.23
CA THR A 60 26.44 -36.44 15.04
C THR A 60 26.08 -37.32 13.85
N LEU A 61 24.95 -37.04 13.20
CA LEU A 61 24.48 -37.80 12.04
C LEU A 61 25.06 -37.27 10.73
N LEU A 62 24.97 -35.96 10.50
CA LEU A 62 25.47 -35.32 9.28
C LEU A 62 26.22 -34.01 9.61
N SER A 63 27.34 -33.79 8.94
CA SER A 63 28.13 -32.54 8.98
C SER A 63 29.02 -32.42 7.75
N GLY A 64 29.59 -31.23 7.52
CA GLY A 64 30.59 -31.00 6.49
C GLY A 64 30.50 -29.61 5.86
N SER A 65 31.37 -29.32 4.88
CA SER A 65 31.41 -28.02 4.19
C SER A 65 30.16 -27.68 3.39
N ASP A 66 29.37 -28.70 3.03
CA ASP A 66 28.17 -28.58 2.20
C ASP A 66 26.90 -28.44 3.04
N TYR A 67 27.02 -28.55 4.38
CA TYR A 67 25.98 -28.27 5.36
C TYR A 67 26.21 -26.86 5.89
N ARG A 68 25.70 -25.87 5.15
CA ARG A 68 25.90 -24.46 5.46
C ARG A 68 24.70 -23.67 4.99
N PHE A 69 24.44 -22.51 5.54
CA PHE A 69 23.47 -21.58 4.97
C PHE A 69 24.02 -20.16 5.12
N ARG A 70 23.47 -19.23 4.34
CA ARG A 70 23.74 -17.80 4.50
C ARG A 70 22.49 -17.16 5.10
N THR A 71 22.65 -16.46 6.22
CA THR A 71 21.55 -15.69 6.82
C THR A 71 21.16 -14.53 5.92
N SER A 72 19.89 -14.14 6.00
CA SER A 72 19.37 -12.96 5.30
C SER A 72 20.23 -11.72 5.63
N PRO A 73 20.45 -10.83 4.66
CA PRO A 73 20.93 -9.48 4.92
C PRO A 73 19.97 -8.74 5.86
N ALA A 74 20.43 -7.63 6.44
CA ALA A 74 19.55 -6.74 7.17
C ALA A 74 18.39 -6.27 6.27
N VAL A 75 17.19 -6.21 6.83
CA VAL A 75 15.99 -5.71 6.13
C VAL A 75 16.25 -4.28 5.65
N GLY A 76 15.76 -3.95 4.45
CA GLY A 76 16.00 -2.68 3.77
C GLY A 76 17.37 -2.57 3.06
N SER A 77 18.29 -3.51 3.25
CA SER A 77 19.62 -3.41 2.62
C SER A 77 19.57 -3.68 1.11
N ARG A 78 20.17 -2.77 0.33
CA ARG A 78 20.28 -2.86 -1.13
C ARG A 78 21.52 -3.68 -1.54
N VAL A 79 21.47 -5.00 -1.34
CA VAL A 79 22.59 -5.91 -1.66
C VAL A 79 22.25 -6.87 -2.81
N PRO A 80 23.23 -7.26 -3.64
CA PRO A 80 23.03 -8.25 -4.68
C PRO A 80 22.46 -9.55 -4.11
N THR A 81 21.29 -9.96 -4.62
CA THR A 81 20.56 -11.15 -4.19
C THR A 81 20.14 -11.96 -5.41
N ARG A 82 20.41 -13.27 -5.40
CA ARG A 82 20.01 -14.20 -6.45
C ARG A 82 18.95 -15.18 -5.98
N LEU A 83 17.87 -15.28 -6.75
CA LEU A 83 16.80 -16.24 -6.54
C LEU A 83 16.73 -17.26 -7.67
N TRP A 84 16.43 -18.51 -7.31
CA TRP A 84 16.00 -19.52 -8.25
C TRP A 84 14.49 -19.74 -8.13
N VAL A 85 13.77 -19.66 -9.25
CA VAL A 85 12.31 -19.75 -9.28
C VAL A 85 11.90 -20.90 -10.18
N ILE A 86 11.14 -21.85 -9.62
CA ILE A 86 10.61 -23.02 -10.33
C ILE A 86 9.13 -23.24 -10.02
N GLY A 87 8.35 -23.66 -11.01
CA GLY A 87 6.95 -24.08 -10.86
C GLY A 87 6.71 -25.43 -11.52
N ASP A 88 5.83 -26.25 -10.93
CA ASP A 88 5.44 -27.56 -11.47
C ASP A 88 6.65 -28.49 -11.68
N SER A 89 7.61 -28.38 -10.75
CA SER A 89 8.88 -29.12 -10.80
C SER A 89 8.76 -30.54 -10.29
N GLY A 90 7.64 -30.88 -9.62
CA GLY A 90 7.46 -32.07 -8.80
C GLY A 90 7.42 -33.43 -9.51
N THR A 91 7.89 -33.51 -10.75
CA THR A 91 7.70 -34.67 -11.63
C THR A 91 8.69 -35.82 -11.39
N ALA A 92 9.70 -35.61 -10.53
CA ALA A 92 10.74 -36.59 -10.17
C ALA A 92 11.39 -37.30 -11.38
N ASN A 93 11.58 -36.57 -12.49
CA ASN A 93 12.02 -37.17 -13.75
C ASN A 93 13.25 -36.45 -14.35
N ARG A 94 13.69 -36.92 -15.52
CA ARG A 94 14.87 -36.38 -16.21
C ARG A 94 14.74 -34.91 -16.64
N ASN A 95 13.52 -34.42 -16.86
CA ASN A 95 13.28 -33.05 -17.29
C ASN A 95 13.52 -32.10 -16.11
N ALA A 96 12.93 -32.39 -14.94
CA ALA A 96 13.18 -31.63 -13.72
C ALA A 96 14.67 -31.66 -13.33
N ARG A 97 15.33 -32.82 -13.49
CA ARG A 97 16.79 -32.96 -13.34
C ARG A 97 17.56 -32.04 -14.31
N ALA A 98 17.18 -32.01 -15.58
CA ALA A 98 17.83 -31.19 -16.60
C ALA A 98 17.69 -29.69 -16.33
N VAL A 99 16.51 -29.24 -15.87
CA VAL A 99 16.28 -27.85 -15.46
C VAL A 99 17.21 -27.45 -14.30
N TYR A 100 17.37 -28.30 -13.29
CA TYR A 100 18.32 -28.05 -12.20
C TYR A 100 19.79 -28.09 -12.65
N ASP A 101 20.16 -29.05 -13.50
CA ASP A 101 21.50 -29.10 -14.09
C ASP A 101 21.83 -27.84 -14.91
N ALA A 102 20.86 -27.34 -15.68
CA ALA A 102 20.98 -26.08 -16.43
C ALA A 102 21.19 -24.89 -15.50
N TYR A 103 20.39 -24.77 -14.43
CA TYR A 103 20.56 -23.72 -13.43
C TYR A 103 21.96 -23.74 -12.79
N ARG A 104 22.43 -24.93 -12.36
CA ARG A 104 23.77 -25.09 -11.78
C ARG A 104 24.88 -24.86 -12.80
N HIS A 105 24.65 -25.18 -14.07
CA HIS A 105 25.60 -24.89 -15.13
C HIS A 105 25.76 -23.37 -15.35
N VAL A 106 24.65 -22.63 -15.40
CA VAL A 106 24.63 -21.18 -15.63
C VAL A 106 25.20 -20.43 -14.43
N THR A 107 24.85 -20.82 -13.20
CA THR A 107 25.26 -20.13 -11.98
C THR A 107 26.63 -20.58 -11.44
N GLY A 108 27.07 -21.80 -11.78
CA GLY A 108 28.32 -22.37 -11.29
C GLY A 108 28.38 -22.42 -9.76
N ALA A 109 29.44 -21.85 -9.19
CA ALA A 109 29.65 -21.79 -7.74
C ALA A 109 29.02 -20.54 -7.08
N ALA A 110 28.31 -19.70 -7.84
CA ALA A 110 27.67 -18.53 -7.29
C ALA A 110 26.57 -18.94 -6.29
N GLN A 111 26.42 -18.17 -5.21
CA GLN A 111 25.43 -18.43 -4.18
C GLN A 111 24.01 -18.26 -4.76
N THR A 112 23.14 -19.19 -4.38
CA THR A 112 21.68 -19.03 -4.48
C THR A 112 21.21 -18.55 -3.12
N ASP A 113 20.65 -17.36 -3.04
CA ASP A 113 20.26 -16.75 -1.75
C ASP A 113 18.86 -17.21 -1.33
N LEU A 114 17.95 -17.33 -2.30
CA LEU A 114 16.59 -17.83 -2.11
C LEU A 114 16.19 -18.81 -3.21
N TRP A 115 15.33 -19.75 -2.86
CA TRP A 115 14.70 -20.67 -3.80
C TRP A 115 13.18 -20.62 -3.63
N LEU A 116 12.46 -20.25 -4.70
CA LEU A 116 11.00 -20.17 -4.72
C LEU A 116 10.42 -21.36 -5.50
N MET A 117 9.44 -22.04 -4.91
CA MET A 117 8.67 -23.11 -5.54
C MET A 117 7.21 -22.68 -5.70
N LEU A 118 6.74 -22.55 -6.94
CA LEU A 118 5.45 -21.98 -7.32
C LEU A 118 4.29 -23.00 -7.30
N GLY A 119 4.38 -24.02 -6.45
CA GLY A 119 3.39 -25.08 -6.30
C GLY A 119 3.53 -26.23 -7.30
N ASP A 120 2.75 -27.29 -7.04
CA ASP A 120 2.89 -28.61 -7.66
C ASP A 120 4.31 -29.16 -7.44
N ASN A 121 4.70 -29.13 -6.17
CA ASN A 121 6.04 -29.45 -5.71
C ASN A 121 6.28 -30.96 -5.72
N ALA A 122 5.21 -31.76 -5.67
CA ALA A 122 5.25 -33.21 -5.80
C ALA A 122 4.01 -33.75 -6.58
N TYR A 123 4.26 -34.44 -7.70
CA TYR A 123 3.23 -35.10 -8.49
C TYR A 123 3.12 -36.59 -8.15
N LEU A 124 1.94 -37.21 -8.22
CA LEU A 124 0.66 -36.71 -8.73
C LEU A 124 -0.32 -36.22 -7.65
N SER A 125 -0.07 -36.47 -6.37
CA SER A 125 -1.03 -36.13 -5.32
C SER A 125 -0.38 -35.57 -4.06
N GLY A 126 0.85 -35.07 -4.17
CA GLY A 126 1.53 -34.41 -3.07
C GLY A 126 1.92 -35.35 -1.95
N THR A 127 1.99 -36.66 -2.18
CA THR A 127 2.26 -37.62 -1.10
C THR A 127 3.69 -37.50 -0.60
N ASP A 128 3.96 -37.96 0.63
CA ASP A 128 5.31 -37.90 1.22
C ASP A 128 6.36 -38.58 0.31
N ASP A 129 6.08 -39.77 -0.21
CA ASP A 129 6.97 -40.50 -1.13
C ASP A 129 7.28 -39.69 -2.42
N GLU A 130 6.30 -38.95 -2.91
CA GLU A 130 6.45 -38.08 -4.09
C GLU A 130 7.33 -36.87 -3.75
N TYR A 131 7.18 -36.28 -2.56
CA TYR A 131 8.09 -35.24 -2.07
C TYR A 131 9.53 -35.75 -1.89
N GLN A 132 9.71 -36.96 -1.34
CA GLN A 132 11.05 -37.56 -1.23
C GLN A 132 11.73 -37.64 -2.60
N SER A 133 11.00 -38.15 -3.59
CA SER A 133 11.51 -38.36 -4.93
C SER A 133 11.72 -37.05 -5.71
N ALA A 134 10.81 -36.09 -5.56
CA ALA A 134 10.76 -34.89 -6.39
C ALA A 134 11.54 -33.71 -5.83
N VAL A 135 11.73 -33.65 -4.50
CA VAL A 135 12.40 -32.53 -3.82
C VAL A 135 13.71 -33.01 -3.19
N PHE A 136 13.65 -33.97 -2.26
CA PHE A 136 14.80 -34.38 -1.46
C PHE A 136 15.87 -35.12 -2.27
N ASP A 137 15.46 -36.09 -3.09
CA ASP A 137 16.37 -36.86 -3.95
C ASP A 137 16.88 -36.05 -5.14
N LEU A 138 16.08 -35.09 -5.61
CA LEU A 138 16.37 -34.32 -6.81
C LEU A 138 17.32 -33.13 -6.56
N TYR A 139 17.17 -32.46 -5.41
CA TYR A 139 17.89 -31.23 -5.06
C TYR A 139 18.71 -31.32 -3.74
N PRO A 140 19.45 -32.41 -3.46
CA PRO A 140 20.06 -32.65 -2.15
C PRO A 140 21.14 -31.64 -1.75
N GLU A 141 21.80 -30.99 -2.71
CA GLU A 141 22.81 -29.95 -2.44
C GLU A 141 22.15 -28.63 -2.05
N LEU A 142 21.20 -28.13 -2.84
CA LEU A 142 20.52 -26.86 -2.59
C LEU A 142 19.73 -26.89 -1.27
N LEU A 143 19.05 -27.99 -0.94
CA LEU A 143 18.31 -28.14 0.31
C LEU A 143 19.19 -27.98 1.55
N ARG A 144 20.48 -28.32 1.46
CA ARG A 144 21.43 -28.13 2.57
C ARG A 144 22.01 -26.72 2.63
N GLN A 145 21.80 -25.92 1.58
CA GLN A 145 22.54 -24.68 1.34
C GLN A 145 21.69 -23.41 1.24
N THR A 146 20.43 -23.55 0.87
CA THR A 146 19.55 -22.46 0.45
C THR A 146 18.19 -22.59 1.12
N PRO A 147 17.68 -21.54 1.78
CA PRO A 147 16.30 -21.51 2.25
C PRO A 147 15.31 -21.65 1.09
N LEU A 148 14.34 -22.54 1.26
CA LEU A 148 13.32 -22.86 0.27
C LEU A 148 11.96 -22.31 0.72
N TRP A 149 11.29 -21.60 -0.20
CA TRP A 149 10.01 -20.94 0.01
C TRP A 149 8.97 -21.45 -0.99
N PRO A 150 8.08 -22.36 -0.56
CA PRO A 150 7.04 -22.93 -1.40
C PRO A 150 5.68 -22.22 -1.26
N THR A 151 4.87 -22.31 -2.30
CA THR A 151 3.40 -22.18 -2.23
C THR A 151 2.77 -23.55 -2.52
N LEU A 152 1.52 -23.73 -2.08
CA LEU A 152 0.72 -24.94 -2.28
C LEU A 152 0.13 -24.95 -3.71
N GLY A 153 0.38 -26.01 -4.47
CA GLY A 153 -0.30 -26.29 -5.74
C GLY A 153 -1.49 -27.25 -5.59
N ASN A 154 -2.26 -27.41 -6.66
CA ASN A 154 -3.43 -28.28 -6.63
C ASN A 154 -3.07 -29.76 -6.52
N HIS A 155 -1.87 -30.16 -6.98
CA HIS A 155 -1.39 -31.53 -6.78
C HIS A 155 -0.93 -31.77 -5.34
N ASP A 156 -0.41 -30.73 -4.67
CA ASP A 156 -0.01 -30.81 -3.27
C ASP A 156 -1.24 -30.99 -2.35
N GLY A 157 -2.29 -30.19 -2.58
CA GLY A 157 -3.55 -30.23 -1.81
C GLY A 157 -4.41 -31.48 -2.04
N TYR A 158 -3.97 -32.48 -2.82
CA TYR A 158 -4.66 -33.78 -2.82
C TYR A 158 -4.39 -34.62 -1.57
N SER A 159 -3.32 -34.31 -0.84
CA SER A 159 -2.97 -34.99 0.41
C SER A 159 -2.61 -34.04 1.56
N ALA A 160 -2.63 -32.74 1.32
CA ALA A 160 -2.55 -31.69 2.34
C ALA A 160 -3.91 -30.98 2.51
N ASP A 161 -4.08 -30.27 3.62
CA ASP A 161 -5.28 -29.46 3.90
C ASP A 161 -4.87 -28.15 4.58
N SER A 162 -5.14 -27.01 3.92
CA SER A 162 -4.76 -25.67 4.38
C SER A 162 -5.49 -25.24 5.66
N ALA A 163 -6.73 -25.70 5.86
CA ALA A 163 -7.54 -25.27 7.00
C ALA A 163 -7.09 -25.90 8.32
N SER A 164 -6.60 -27.14 8.26
CA SER A 164 -6.03 -27.88 9.40
C SER A 164 -4.50 -27.87 9.43
N GLU A 165 -3.86 -27.36 8.38
CA GLU A 165 -2.40 -27.33 8.18
C GLU A 165 -1.79 -28.71 8.38
N SER A 166 -2.40 -29.70 7.75
CA SER A 166 -2.01 -31.10 7.91
C SER A 166 -1.69 -31.77 6.58
N GLY A 167 -0.91 -32.85 6.64
CA GLY A 167 -0.50 -33.63 5.47
C GLY A 167 0.89 -33.24 4.97
N PRO A 168 1.40 -33.93 3.93
CA PRO A 168 2.83 -33.93 3.60
C PRO A 168 3.43 -32.55 3.36
N TYR A 169 2.70 -31.62 2.73
CA TYR A 169 3.18 -30.25 2.53
C TYR A 169 3.52 -29.55 3.86
N TYR A 170 2.58 -29.56 4.82
CA TYR A 170 2.75 -28.93 6.13
C TYR A 170 3.65 -29.75 7.07
N ASP A 171 3.75 -31.06 6.87
CA ASP A 171 4.67 -31.92 7.61
C ASP A 171 6.14 -31.74 7.16
N ILE A 172 6.38 -31.18 5.98
CA ILE A 172 7.71 -31.01 5.38
C ILE A 172 8.24 -29.58 5.53
N PHE A 173 7.38 -28.58 5.37
CA PHE A 173 7.76 -27.17 5.41
C PHE A 173 7.34 -26.52 6.74
N THR A 174 8.22 -25.68 7.29
CA THR A 174 7.85 -24.72 8.36
C THR A 174 7.82 -23.34 7.71
N LEU A 175 6.67 -22.68 7.74
CA LEU A 175 6.42 -21.40 7.08
C LEU A 175 6.04 -20.34 8.14
N PRO A 176 6.39 -19.06 7.92
CA PRO A 176 6.32 -18.03 8.95
C PRO A 176 4.88 -17.55 9.19
N ARG A 177 4.14 -18.29 10.01
CA ARG A 177 2.77 -17.96 10.41
C ARG A 177 2.68 -16.82 11.43
N GLN A 178 3.77 -16.47 12.10
CA GLN A 178 3.88 -15.37 13.07
C GLN A 178 4.85 -14.27 12.61
N ALA A 179 5.04 -14.11 11.29
CA ALA A 179 6.00 -13.15 10.73
C ALA A 179 7.45 -13.37 11.23
N GLU A 180 7.84 -14.61 11.50
CA GLU A 180 9.18 -14.95 12.02
C GLU A 180 10.32 -14.58 11.06
N ALA A 181 9.99 -14.26 9.81
CA ALA A 181 10.91 -13.88 8.75
C ALA A 181 10.61 -12.47 8.17
N GLY A 182 9.84 -11.63 8.88
CA GLY A 182 9.37 -10.33 8.40
C GLY A 182 7.93 -10.37 7.87
N GLY A 183 7.41 -9.21 7.48
CA GLY A 183 6.01 -9.01 7.10
C GLY A 183 5.01 -9.04 8.26
N LEU A 184 3.73 -9.23 7.94
CA LEU A 184 2.62 -9.24 8.91
C LEU A 184 2.17 -10.67 9.28
N THR A 185 1.87 -10.89 10.56
CA THR A 185 1.36 -12.18 11.03
C THR A 185 0.05 -12.58 10.33
N SER A 186 0.05 -13.75 9.69
CA SER A 186 -1.13 -14.34 9.06
C SER A 186 -1.88 -15.29 9.99
N GLY A 187 -1.21 -15.79 11.03
CA GLY A 187 -1.71 -16.85 11.90
C GLY A 187 -1.73 -18.25 11.26
N THR A 188 -1.26 -18.40 10.01
CA THR A 188 -1.27 -19.67 9.27
C THR A 188 -0.06 -19.84 8.33
N GLU A 189 0.30 -21.08 8.02
CA GLU A 189 1.30 -21.46 7.02
C GLU A 189 0.73 -21.53 5.59
N ALA A 190 -0.59 -21.43 5.41
CA ALA A 190 -1.22 -21.49 4.09
C ALA A 190 -0.90 -20.27 3.23
N TYR A 191 -0.86 -19.09 3.84
CA TYR A 191 -0.45 -17.84 3.22
C TYR A 191 0.35 -17.03 4.25
N TYR A 192 1.42 -16.39 3.79
CA TYR A 192 2.41 -15.76 4.65
C TYR A 192 3.26 -14.78 3.84
N SER A 193 4.01 -13.94 4.54
CA SER A 193 4.99 -13.03 3.94
C SER A 193 6.34 -13.16 4.62
N PHE A 194 7.38 -12.62 3.98
CA PHE A 194 8.73 -12.55 4.54
C PHE A 194 9.54 -11.45 3.87
N ASP A 195 10.54 -10.95 4.59
CA ASP A 195 11.47 -9.94 4.11
C ASP A 195 12.84 -10.55 3.84
N TYR A 196 13.49 -10.06 2.77
CA TYR A 196 14.86 -10.39 2.48
C TYR A 196 15.56 -9.20 1.84
N ALA A 197 16.60 -8.67 2.49
CA ALA A 197 17.28 -7.48 2.01
C ALA A 197 16.26 -6.34 1.81
N ASN A 198 16.21 -5.71 0.64
CA ASN A 198 15.23 -4.66 0.31
C ASN A 198 13.97 -5.20 -0.41
N MET A 199 13.65 -6.49 -0.27
CA MET A 199 12.48 -7.12 -0.88
C MET A 199 11.51 -7.62 0.18
N HIS A 200 10.23 -7.44 -0.09
CA HIS A 200 9.11 -8.03 0.63
C HIS A 200 8.41 -9.05 -0.27
N PHE A 201 8.22 -10.26 0.24
CA PHE A 201 7.61 -11.37 -0.47
C PHE A 201 6.25 -11.72 0.11
N ILE A 202 5.28 -11.94 -0.77
CA ILE A 202 3.91 -12.32 -0.42
C ILE A 202 3.59 -13.67 -1.03
N VAL A 203 3.15 -14.62 -0.21
CA VAL A 203 2.83 -15.99 -0.63
C VAL A 203 1.37 -16.29 -0.37
N LEU A 204 0.60 -16.56 -1.43
CA LEU A 204 -0.84 -16.83 -1.32
C LEU A 204 -1.18 -18.28 -1.64
N ASP A 205 -2.21 -18.83 -0.97
CA ASP A 205 -2.82 -20.11 -1.32
C ASP A 205 -3.96 -19.88 -2.31
N SER A 206 -3.68 -20.17 -3.59
CA SER A 206 -4.67 -20.04 -4.67
C SER A 206 -5.58 -21.26 -4.83
N TYR A 207 -5.34 -22.37 -4.12
CA TYR A 207 -6.03 -23.64 -4.34
C TYR A 207 -7.19 -23.87 -3.36
N GLU A 208 -6.92 -23.89 -2.05
CA GLU A 208 -7.87 -24.32 -1.02
C GLU A 208 -8.45 -23.15 -0.23
N THR A 209 -7.61 -22.18 0.11
CA THR A 209 -8.01 -20.98 0.85
C THR A 209 -9.00 -20.13 0.04
N SER A 210 -9.93 -19.49 0.75
CA SER A 210 -10.92 -18.62 0.11
C SER A 210 -10.27 -17.40 -0.52
N ARG A 211 -10.70 -17.06 -1.73
CA ARG A 211 -10.17 -15.94 -2.53
C ARG A 211 -11.13 -14.75 -2.59
N THR A 212 -12.14 -14.69 -1.72
CA THR A 212 -13.08 -13.56 -1.68
C THR A 212 -12.47 -12.38 -0.94
N SER A 213 -12.87 -11.15 -1.28
CA SER A 213 -12.32 -9.91 -0.70
C SER A 213 -12.48 -9.82 0.82
N ASP A 214 -13.57 -10.37 1.35
CA ASP A 214 -13.95 -10.22 2.76
C ASP A 214 -13.40 -11.34 3.65
N ASP A 215 -12.67 -12.30 3.05
CA ASP A 215 -12.10 -13.43 3.78
C ASP A 215 -10.66 -13.15 4.24
N ALA A 216 -10.22 -13.91 5.24
CA ALA A 216 -9.00 -13.68 6.00
C ALA A 216 -7.74 -13.51 5.15
N MET A 217 -7.57 -14.26 4.06
CA MET A 217 -6.39 -14.16 3.21
C MET A 217 -6.31 -12.83 2.46
N MET A 218 -7.43 -12.32 1.95
CA MET A 218 -7.43 -11.05 1.20
C MET A 218 -7.35 -9.83 2.14
N GLN A 219 -8.00 -9.90 3.30
CA GLN A 219 -7.85 -8.87 4.34
C GLN A 219 -6.43 -8.83 4.90
N TRP A 220 -5.83 -9.99 5.14
CA TRP A 220 -4.42 -10.08 5.56
C TRP A 220 -3.50 -9.55 4.47
N LEU A 221 -3.71 -9.90 3.20
CA LEU A 221 -2.91 -9.40 2.07
C LEU A 221 -2.89 -7.87 2.04
N GLU A 222 -4.05 -7.23 2.14
CA GLU A 222 -4.13 -5.77 2.17
C GLU A 222 -3.41 -5.19 3.39
N ALA A 223 -3.60 -5.76 4.57
CA ALA A 223 -2.93 -5.32 5.78
C ALA A 223 -1.41 -5.51 5.72
N ASP A 224 -0.91 -6.62 5.17
CA ASP A 224 0.51 -6.90 5.00
C ASP A 224 1.16 -5.87 4.06
N LEU A 225 0.49 -5.55 2.95
CA LEU A 225 0.91 -4.51 2.02
C LEU A 225 0.88 -3.08 2.61
N GLN A 226 -0.02 -2.80 3.55
CA GLN A 226 -0.03 -1.54 4.30
C GLN A 226 1.17 -1.39 5.22
N ASN A 227 1.74 -2.51 5.70
CA ASN A 227 2.82 -2.52 6.70
C ASN A 227 4.23 -2.63 6.08
N THR A 228 4.36 -2.78 4.75
CA THR A 228 5.67 -2.94 4.12
C THR A 228 6.20 -1.63 3.52
N THR A 229 7.48 -1.35 3.76
CA THR A 229 8.24 -0.23 3.19
C THR A 229 9.33 -0.69 2.23
N ALA A 230 9.34 -1.98 1.87
CA ALA A 230 10.40 -2.56 1.05
C ALA A 230 10.47 -1.92 -0.35
N ASP A 231 11.70 -1.75 -0.86
CA ASP A 231 11.90 -1.22 -2.20
C ASP A 231 11.24 -2.11 -3.27
N TRP A 232 11.13 -3.43 -3.04
CA TRP A 232 10.58 -4.39 -4.00
C TRP A 232 9.48 -5.23 -3.37
N ILE A 233 8.32 -5.29 -4.02
CA ILE A 233 7.20 -6.14 -3.59
C ILE A 233 7.01 -7.23 -4.64
N ILE A 234 7.24 -8.48 -4.23
CA ILE A 234 7.16 -9.66 -5.10
C ILE A 234 6.13 -10.63 -4.53
N ALA A 235 5.05 -10.88 -5.26
CA ALA A 235 4.02 -11.83 -4.85
C ALA A 235 4.11 -13.13 -5.65
N PHE A 236 3.81 -14.27 -5.03
CA PHE A 236 3.73 -15.53 -5.75
C PHE A 236 2.71 -16.52 -5.18
N TRP A 237 2.13 -17.32 -6.07
CA TRP A 237 1.15 -18.38 -5.77
C TRP A 237 1.04 -19.35 -6.96
N HIS A 238 0.22 -20.40 -6.85
CA HIS A 238 0.17 -21.43 -7.90
C HIS A 238 -0.61 -21.05 -9.18
N HIS A 239 -1.91 -20.70 -9.08
CA HIS A 239 -2.79 -20.51 -10.25
C HIS A 239 -2.67 -19.13 -10.92
N PRO A 240 -2.23 -19.02 -12.18
CA PRO A 240 -1.86 -17.74 -12.79
C PRO A 240 -3.08 -16.86 -13.14
N PRO A 241 -3.07 -15.55 -12.85
CA PRO A 241 -4.16 -14.65 -13.20
C PRO A 241 -4.28 -14.43 -14.72
N TYR A 242 -3.18 -14.60 -15.45
CA TYR A 242 -3.11 -14.49 -16.90
C TYR A 242 -2.41 -15.71 -17.49
N SER A 243 -3.13 -16.52 -18.26
CA SER A 243 -2.54 -17.61 -19.04
C SER A 243 -3.49 -18.11 -20.12
N LYS A 244 -2.92 -18.47 -21.28
CA LYS A 244 -3.58 -19.30 -22.30
C LYS A 244 -2.75 -20.55 -22.62
N GLY A 245 -1.91 -20.98 -21.68
CA GLY A 245 -1.11 -22.20 -21.74
C GLY A 245 -1.96 -23.44 -21.51
N SER A 246 -1.48 -24.42 -20.74
CA SER A 246 -2.28 -25.64 -20.50
C SER A 246 -3.60 -25.37 -19.81
N HIS A 247 -3.69 -24.26 -19.07
CA HIS A 247 -4.89 -23.75 -18.42
C HIS A 247 -5.26 -22.37 -18.98
N ASP A 248 -6.57 -22.11 -19.05
CA ASP A 248 -7.13 -20.87 -19.60
C ASP A 248 -7.69 -20.00 -18.47
N SER A 249 -7.05 -18.86 -18.22
CA SER A 249 -7.37 -17.94 -17.12
C SER A 249 -8.71 -17.23 -17.27
N ASP A 250 -9.42 -17.39 -18.39
CA ASP A 250 -10.79 -16.89 -18.57
C ASP A 250 -11.87 -17.92 -18.22
N THR A 251 -11.48 -19.18 -18.00
CA THR A 251 -12.44 -20.27 -17.77
C THR A 251 -12.19 -21.03 -16.48
N ASP A 252 -10.98 -20.98 -15.93
CA ASP A 252 -10.69 -21.49 -14.61
C ASP A 252 -11.10 -20.47 -13.54
N SER A 253 -11.93 -20.89 -12.59
CA SER A 253 -12.44 -19.99 -11.55
C SER A 253 -11.34 -19.50 -10.61
N ARG A 254 -10.34 -20.33 -10.27
CA ARG A 254 -9.27 -19.92 -9.36
C ARG A 254 -8.41 -18.83 -9.99
N MET A 255 -8.05 -19.02 -11.25
CA MET A 255 -7.29 -18.03 -12.04
C MET A 255 -8.09 -16.73 -12.21
N THR A 256 -9.40 -16.85 -12.47
CA THR A 256 -10.29 -15.69 -12.58
C THR A 256 -10.42 -14.93 -11.26
N ASP A 257 -10.60 -15.63 -10.14
CA ASP A 257 -10.69 -15.03 -8.80
C ASP A 257 -9.41 -14.29 -8.46
N MET A 258 -8.24 -14.92 -8.66
CA MET A 258 -6.94 -14.28 -8.38
C MET A 258 -6.75 -13.02 -9.24
N ARG A 259 -7.16 -13.04 -10.51
CA ARG A 259 -7.13 -11.85 -11.38
C ARG A 259 -8.07 -10.75 -10.90
N ALA A 260 -9.29 -11.11 -10.50
CA ALA A 260 -10.34 -10.14 -10.20
C ALA A 260 -10.28 -9.56 -8.79
N ILE A 261 -9.63 -10.24 -7.85
CA ILE A 261 -9.68 -9.92 -6.42
C ILE A 261 -8.30 -9.61 -5.85
N ALA A 262 -7.30 -10.47 -6.08
CA ALA A 262 -5.96 -10.26 -5.53
C ALA A 262 -5.19 -9.14 -6.26
N LEU A 263 -5.34 -9.04 -7.59
CA LEU A 263 -4.59 -8.04 -8.36
C LEU A 263 -4.96 -6.59 -8.03
N PRO A 264 -6.25 -6.21 -7.88
CA PRO A 264 -6.59 -4.84 -7.46
C PRO A 264 -5.91 -4.42 -6.14
N ILE A 265 -5.81 -5.35 -5.18
CA ILE A 265 -5.14 -5.11 -3.90
C ILE A 265 -3.63 -4.96 -4.16
N LEU A 266 -2.99 -5.94 -4.80
CA LEU A 266 -1.54 -5.88 -5.05
C LEU A 266 -1.12 -4.64 -5.87
N GLU A 267 -1.88 -4.29 -6.89
CA GLU A 267 -1.61 -3.12 -7.74
C GLU A 267 -1.81 -1.81 -6.98
N SER A 268 -2.76 -1.72 -6.04
CA SER A 268 -2.97 -0.50 -5.24
C SER A 268 -1.81 -0.18 -4.31
N TYR A 269 -1.01 -1.18 -3.95
CA TYR A 269 0.21 -1.00 -3.13
C TYR A 269 1.50 -1.12 -3.95
N GLY A 270 1.41 -1.11 -5.28
CA GLY A 270 2.57 -0.95 -6.15
C GLY A 270 3.41 -2.22 -6.36
N VAL A 271 2.82 -3.43 -6.25
CA VAL A 271 3.49 -4.71 -6.55
C VAL A 271 4.31 -4.66 -7.84
N ASP A 272 5.50 -5.25 -7.84
CA ASP A 272 6.42 -5.19 -8.98
C ASP A 272 6.33 -6.41 -9.88
N LEU A 273 6.28 -7.57 -9.25
CA LEU A 273 6.40 -8.85 -9.91
C LEU A 273 5.46 -9.86 -9.27
N VAL A 274 4.71 -10.56 -10.12
CA VAL A 274 3.84 -11.65 -9.72
C VAL A 274 4.30 -12.93 -10.41
N LEU A 275 4.61 -13.96 -9.63
CA LEU A 275 5.15 -15.24 -10.11
C LEU A 275 4.17 -16.38 -9.86
N THR A 276 3.91 -17.20 -10.88
CA THR A 276 2.91 -18.27 -10.82
C THR A 276 3.31 -19.53 -11.59
N GLY A 277 2.66 -20.66 -11.33
CA GLY A 277 2.91 -21.96 -11.97
C GLY A 277 1.68 -22.45 -12.75
N HIS A 278 1.31 -23.72 -12.54
CA HIS A 278 0.09 -24.43 -12.96
C HIS A 278 -0.06 -24.66 -14.47
N SER A 279 0.12 -23.60 -15.25
CA SER A 279 0.12 -23.68 -16.71
C SER A 279 1.50 -24.12 -17.16
N HIS A 280 1.61 -25.31 -17.77
CA HIS A 280 2.85 -25.99 -18.14
C HIS A 280 3.53 -25.38 -19.37
N ALA A 281 3.89 -24.11 -19.22
CA ALA A 281 4.52 -23.22 -20.18
C ALA A 281 5.34 -22.16 -19.43
N TYR A 282 6.06 -21.34 -20.18
CA TYR A 282 6.56 -20.05 -19.72
C TYR A 282 5.75 -18.95 -20.39
N GLU A 283 5.20 -18.01 -19.63
CA GLU A 283 4.52 -16.84 -20.18
C GLU A 283 4.90 -15.60 -19.36
N ARG A 284 5.18 -14.49 -20.04
CA ARG A 284 5.51 -13.21 -19.40
C ARG A 284 4.66 -12.09 -19.98
N SER A 285 4.04 -11.30 -19.11
CA SER A 285 3.30 -10.11 -19.50
C SER A 285 4.20 -8.95 -19.92
N LYS A 286 3.58 -7.96 -20.57
CA LYS A 286 4.09 -6.58 -20.59
C LYS A 286 4.05 -5.99 -19.17
N LEU A 287 4.53 -4.76 -18.97
CA LEU A 287 4.18 -4.02 -17.76
C LEU A 287 2.73 -3.54 -17.90
N ILE A 288 1.84 -4.09 -17.07
CA ILE A 288 0.39 -3.87 -17.19
C ILE A 288 -0.22 -3.49 -15.85
N GLY A 289 -1.38 -2.83 -15.87
CA GLY A 289 -2.16 -2.51 -14.68
C GLY A 289 -3.62 -2.22 -15.00
N GLY A 290 -4.50 -2.43 -14.04
CA GLY A 290 -5.93 -2.11 -14.10
C GLY A 290 -6.80 -3.06 -14.92
N HIS A 291 -6.27 -4.21 -15.38
CA HIS A 291 -7.06 -5.21 -16.13
C HIS A 291 -7.47 -6.37 -15.25
N TYR A 292 -8.77 -6.53 -15.01
CA TYR A 292 -9.27 -7.58 -14.11
C TYR A 292 -10.32 -8.49 -14.76
N GLN A 293 -10.68 -8.19 -16.01
CA GLN A 293 -11.71 -8.90 -16.76
C GLN A 293 -11.09 -9.94 -17.69
N THR A 294 -11.91 -10.58 -18.53
CA THR A 294 -11.48 -11.61 -19.47
C THR A 294 -10.53 -11.08 -20.55
N SER A 295 -9.74 -11.97 -21.14
CA SER A 295 -8.70 -11.60 -22.10
C SER A 295 -9.22 -10.88 -23.35
N ASP A 296 -10.48 -11.08 -23.75
CA ASP A 296 -11.10 -10.43 -24.90
C ASP A 296 -11.39 -8.94 -24.69
N THR A 297 -11.35 -8.45 -23.44
CA THR A 297 -11.47 -7.02 -23.12
C THR A 297 -10.12 -6.31 -23.04
N PHE A 298 -9.01 -7.06 -23.08
CA PHE A 298 -7.67 -6.47 -22.98
C PHE A 298 -7.40 -5.55 -24.18
N SER A 299 -6.88 -4.36 -23.89
CA SER A 299 -6.53 -3.35 -24.87
C SER A 299 -5.27 -2.60 -24.42
N SER A 300 -4.71 -1.77 -25.31
CA SER A 300 -3.52 -0.98 -25.00
C SER A 300 -3.71 0.04 -23.86
N ALA A 301 -4.95 0.25 -23.39
CA ALA A 301 -5.21 1.10 -22.22
C ALA A 301 -4.66 0.51 -20.92
N TYR A 302 -4.46 -0.82 -20.86
CA TYR A 302 -3.91 -1.52 -19.70
C TYR A 302 -2.39 -1.75 -19.81
N GLU A 303 -1.77 -1.31 -20.90
CA GLU A 303 -0.33 -1.43 -21.13
C GLU A 303 0.35 -0.17 -20.56
N ILE A 304 0.87 -0.26 -19.34
CA ILE A 304 1.67 0.82 -18.74
C ILE A 304 2.96 0.98 -19.56
N ASP A 305 3.61 -0.14 -19.89
CA ASP A 305 4.67 -0.19 -20.89
C ASP A 305 4.55 -1.48 -21.73
N ALA A 306 4.18 -1.30 -22.99
CA ALA A 306 4.04 -2.38 -23.98
C ALA A 306 5.38 -2.90 -24.53
N GLY A 307 6.50 -2.27 -24.15
CA GLY A 307 7.86 -2.62 -24.54
C GLY A 307 8.29 -3.99 -24.03
N SER A 308 9.51 -4.38 -24.42
CA SER A 308 10.09 -5.69 -24.09
C SER A 308 10.53 -5.83 -22.64
N GLY A 309 10.81 -4.70 -21.97
CA GLY A 309 11.50 -4.65 -20.69
C GLY A 309 13.00 -4.98 -20.79
N ARG A 310 13.54 -5.19 -22.00
CA ARG A 310 14.96 -5.48 -22.20
C ARG A 310 15.74 -4.18 -22.36
N ALA A 311 16.73 -3.97 -21.49
CA ALA A 311 17.54 -2.75 -21.46
C ALA A 311 18.25 -2.45 -22.79
N ASP A 312 18.52 -3.48 -23.60
CA ASP A 312 19.24 -3.43 -24.88
C ASP A 312 18.34 -3.50 -26.13
N ASP A 313 17.02 -3.63 -25.99
CA ASP A 313 16.05 -3.63 -27.11
C ASP A 313 15.20 -2.35 -27.12
N THR A 314 14.19 -2.27 -26.25
CA THR A 314 13.31 -1.09 -26.13
C THR A 314 13.77 -0.17 -24.99
N SER A 315 13.93 -0.75 -23.81
CA SER A 315 14.36 -0.17 -22.53
C SER A 315 13.91 -1.12 -21.41
N SER A 316 14.52 -1.02 -20.24
CA SER A 316 13.97 -1.58 -19.00
C SER A 316 12.58 -1.00 -18.70
N TYR A 317 11.75 -1.77 -18.03
CA TYR A 317 10.54 -1.24 -17.40
C TYR A 317 10.95 -0.33 -16.23
N ARG A 318 10.32 0.84 -16.13
CA ARG A 318 10.65 1.83 -15.10
C ARG A 318 9.51 1.98 -14.12
N LYS A 319 9.84 1.92 -12.83
CA LYS A 319 8.90 2.17 -11.74
C LYS A 319 9.48 3.21 -10.78
N ARG A 320 8.62 3.85 -9.99
CA ARG A 320 9.05 4.67 -8.84
C ARG A 320 8.88 3.87 -7.56
N LEU A 321 9.63 4.23 -6.52
CA LEU A 321 9.52 3.60 -5.20
C LEU A 321 8.16 3.86 -4.53
N ASP A 322 7.51 4.98 -4.85
CA ASP A 322 6.31 5.50 -4.18
C ASP A 322 5.04 5.46 -5.05
N SER A 323 5.00 4.65 -6.10
CA SER A 323 3.88 4.66 -7.05
C SER A 323 2.97 3.45 -6.90
N ALA A 324 1.93 3.62 -6.08
CA ALA A 324 0.68 2.85 -6.22
C ALA A 324 0.21 2.86 -7.68
N PHE A 325 -0.38 1.75 -8.15
CA PHE A 325 -0.92 1.58 -9.51
C PHE A 325 0.08 1.85 -10.67
N SER A 326 1.38 1.66 -10.45
CA SER A 326 2.40 1.75 -11.51
C SER A 326 2.51 0.50 -12.40
N GLY A 327 1.60 -0.46 -12.23
CA GLY A 327 1.58 -1.73 -12.93
C GLY A 327 2.63 -2.74 -12.43
N ALA A 328 2.50 -3.97 -12.92
CA ALA A 328 3.36 -5.10 -12.56
C ALA A 328 3.65 -5.98 -13.77
N VAL A 329 4.68 -6.83 -13.63
CA VAL A 329 4.94 -7.91 -14.57
C VAL A 329 4.42 -9.22 -13.98
N TYR A 330 3.63 -9.95 -14.74
CA TYR A 330 3.06 -11.25 -14.39
C TYR A 330 3.78 -12.33 -15.17
N VAL A 331 4.33 -13.33 -14.46
CA VAL A 331 5.11 -14.40 -15.08
C VAL A 331 4.57 -15.76 -14.63
N VAL A 332 4.30 -16.61 -15.62
CA VAL A 332 4.04 -18.03 -15.47
C VAL A 332 5.35 -18.78 -15.68
N VAL A 333 5.82 -19.50 -14.66
CA VAL A 333 7.04 -20.34 -14.67
C VAL A 333 6.64 -21.79 -14.39
N GLY A 334 5.56 -22.28 -15.00
CA GLY A 334 4.99 -23.61 -14.71
C GLY A 334 5.63 -24.77 -15.49
N SER A 335 6.82 -24.58 -16.05
CA SER A 335 7.44 -25.53 -16.98
C SER A 335 8.76 -26.15 -16.46
N SER A 336 8.93 -26.24 -15.14
CA SER A 336 10.17 -26.76 -14.54
C SER A 336 10.27 -28.28 -14.49
N GLY A 337 9.17 -29.03 -14.64
CA GLY A 337 9.18 -30.50 -14.72
C GLY A 337 8.55 -31.07 -16.00
N GLN A 338 7.66 -30.30 -16.62
CA GLN A 338 6.91 -30.73 -17.80
C GLN A 338 6.44 -29.53 -18.64
N VAL A 339 6.16 -29.78 -19.91
CA VAL A 339 5.56 -28.81 -20.83
C VAL A 339 4.36 -29.48 -21.48
N SER A 340 3.25 -28.76 -21.57
CA SER A 340 2.05 -29.25 -22.25
C SER A 340 1.99 -28.77 -23.70
N PRO A 341 1.43 -29.56 -24.64
CA PRO A 341 1.05 -29.07 -25.96
C PRO A 341 -0.33 -28.38 -25.98
N SER A 342 -1.11 -28.40 -24.89
CA SER A 342 -2.45 -27.82 -24.82
C SER A 342 -2.43 -26.29 -24.65
N GLY A 343 -3.52 -25.63 -25.02
CA GLY A 343 -3.63 -24.17 -25.02
C GLY A 343 -3.16 -23.50 -26.30
N ASN A 344 -3.35 -22.19 -26.38
CA ASN A 344 -3.04 -21.39 -27.56
C ASN A 344 -1.85 -20.45 -27.34
N LEU A 345 -1.43 -20.20 -26.10
CA LEU A 345 -0.35 -19.27 -25.73
C LEU A 345 -0.48 -17.90 -26.41
N ASN A 346 -1.71 -17.40 -26.45
CA ASN A 346 -2.07 -16.17 -27.17
C ASN A 346 -2.80 -15.17 -26.27
N HIS A 347 -2.53 -15.19 -24.96
CA HIS A 347 -3.12 -14.22 -24.05
C HIS A 347 -2.59 -12.81 -24.42
N PRO A 348 -3.45 -11.82 -24.70
CA PRO A 348 -3.06 -10.50 -25.23
C PRO A 348 -2.21 -9.65 -24.27
N ALA A 349 -2.30 -9.92 -22.96
CA ALA A 349 -1.43 -9.33 -21.95
C ALA A 349 0.04 -9.79 -22.06
N MET A 350 0.28 -10.96 -22.68
CA MET A 350 1.63 -11.54 -22.77
C MET A 350 2.49 -10.79 -23.78
N TYR A 351 3.72 -10.47 -23.37
CA TYR A 351 4.79 -10.07 -24.28
C TYR A 351 5.38 -11.31 -24.97
N LEU A 352 5.62 -12.38 -24.20
CA LEU A 352 6.17 -13.63 -24.72
C LEU A 352 5.54 -14.85 -24.04
N SER A 353 5.27 -15.89 -24.83
CA SER A 353 4.84 -17.20 -24.35
C SER A 353 5.63 -18.31 -25.06
N LEU A 354 6.16 -19.28 -24.29
CA LEU A 354 7.03 -20.35 -24.77
C LEU A 354 6.55 -21.73 -24.26
N ARG A 355 6.70 -22.75 -25.10
CA ARG A 355 6.52 -24.17 -24.73
C ARG A 355 7.88 -24.83 -24.52
N GLU A 356 8.58 -24.40 -23.49
CA GLU A 356 9.95 -24.82 -23.25
C GLU A 356 10.14 -25.20 -21.78
N LEU A 357 10.87 -26.28 -21.54
CA LEU A 357 11.29 -26.65 -20.20
C LEU A 357 12.31 -25.62 -19.73
N GLY A 358 12.20 -25.18 -18.49
CA GLY A 358 13.14 -24.21 -17.95
C GLY A 358 12.81 -23.75 -16.54
N SER A 359 13.62 -22.81 -16.08
CA SER A 359 13.44 -22.12 -14.80
C SER A 359 13.82 -20.66 -14.92
N MET A 360 13.44 -19.87 -13.93
CA MET A 360 13.71 -18.44 -13.90
C MET A 360 14.76 -18.11 -12.85
N ILE A 361 15.65 -17.19 -13.19
CA ILE A 361 16.66 -16.59 -12.32
C ILE A 361 16.27 -15.14 -12.12
N LEU A 362 16.16 -14.71 -10.85
CA LEU A 362 16.04 -13.30 -10.49
C LEU A 362 17.34 -12.84 -9.86
N GLU A 363 17.83 -11.68 -10.28
CA GLU A 363 18.98 -11.02 -9.69
C GLU A 363 18.58 -9.58 -9.34
N VAL A 364 18.45 -9.31 -8.04
CA VAL A 364 18.13 -7.99 -7.51
C VAL A 364 19.41 -7.35 -7.01
N ASP A 365 19.72 -6.15 -7.49
CA ASP A 365 20.86 -5.34 -7.06
C ASP A 365 20.40 -3.90 -6.83
N GLY A 366 20.16 -3.58 -5.55
CA GLY A 366 19.55 -2.33 -5.14
C GLY A 366 18.21 -2.10 -5.83
N LEU A 367 18.13 -1.10 -6.69
CA LEU A 367 16.91 -0.70 -7.40
C LEU A 367 16.82 -1.22 -8.83
N THR A 368 17.60 -2.26 -9.16
CA THR A 368 17.44 -2.98 -10.42
C THR A 368 17.12 -4.45 -10.14
N LEU A 369 16.05 -4.95 -10.73
CA LEU A 369 15.68 -6.37 -10.74
C LEU A 369 15.83 -6.89 -12.17
N ASN A 370 16.77 -7.82 -12.37
CA ASN A 370 16.98 -8.53 -13.61
C ASN A 370 16.34 -9.92 -13.53
N ALA A 371 15.52 -10.24 -14.51
CA ALA A 371 14.80 -11.49 -14.62
C ALA A 371 15.23 -12.23 -15.89
N SER A 372 15.57 -13.51 -15.79
CA SER A 372 15.97 -14.35 -16.93
C SER A 372 15.30 -15.72 -16.87
N PHE A 373 14.65 -16.13 -17.95
CA PHE A 373 14.21 -17.51 -18.14
C PHE A 373 15.25 -18.27 -18.96
N ILE A 374 15.75 -19.37 -18.39
CA ILE A 374 16.70 -20.27 -19.04
C ILE A 374 16.04 -21.62 -19.33
N ASP A 375 16.37 -22.22 -20.47
CA ASP A 375 15.89 -23.56 -20.78
C ASP A 375 16.69 -24.66 -20.07
N ASP A 376 16.27 -25.91 -20.25
CA ASP A 376 16.90 -27.12 -19.71
C ASP A 376 18.31 -27.43 -20.25
N ASN A 377 18.86 -26.57 -21.12
CA ASN A 377 20.25 -26.61 -21.57
C ASN A 377 21.06 -25.38 -21.10
N GLY A 378 20.43 -24.49 -20.31
CA GLY A 378 21.04 -23.28 -19.79
C GLY A 378 21.07 -22.12 -20.80
N ALA A 379 20.35 -22.21 -21.92
CA ALA A 379 20.24 -21.08 -22.85
C ALA A 379 19.19 -20.08 -22.35
N GLN A 380 19.54 -18.81 -22.27
CA GLN A 380 18.59 -17.74 -21.96
C GLN A 380 17.59 -17.60 -23.12
N ARG A 381 16.31 -17.80 -22.83
CA ARG A 381 15.22 -17.75 -23.83
C ARG A 381 14.41 -16.47 -23.73
N ASP A 382 14.36 -15.88 -22.54
CA ASP A 382 13.80 -14.57 -22.30
C ASP A 382 14.49 -13.87 -21.13
N TYR A 383 14.41 -12.55 -21.12
CA TYR A 383 14.81 -11.71 -20.00
C TYR A 383 14.08 -10.36 -20.06
N PHE A 384 14.04 -9.70 -18.90
CA PHE A 384 13.60 -8.33 -18.74
C PHE A 384 14.24 -7.72 -17.49
N THR A 385 14.19 -6.39 -17.40
CA THR A 385 14.72 -5.60 -16.29
C THR A 385 13.62 -4.66 -15.80
N LEU A 386 13.41 -4.64 -14.49
CA LEU A 386 12.68 -3.59 -13.78
C LEU A 386 13.73 -2.67 -13.13
N ASP A 387 13.66 -1.38 -13.43
CA ASP A 387 14.50 -0.34 -12.82
C ASP A 387 13.61 0.59 -12.00
N LYS A 388 13.81 0.60 -10.68
CA LYS A 388 13.23 1.61 -9.79
C LYS A 388 14.12 2.83 -9.75
N GLN A 389 13.52 4.01 -9.85
CA GLN A 389 14.25 5.27 -9.72
C GLN A 389 14.15 5.77 -8.29
N ASP A 390 15.31 5.87 -7.64
CA ASP A 390 15.52 6.71 -6.45
C ASP A 390 15.50 8.16 -6.94
N VAL A 391 14.32 8.75 -7.11
CA VAL A 391 14.24 10.20 -7.16
C VAL A 391 14.34 10.61 -5.70
N PRO A 392 15.43 11.28 -5.27
CA PRO A 392 15.57 11.67 -3.87
C PRO A 392 14.34 12.50 -3.50
N ASN A 393 13.56 12.02 -2.52
CA ASN A 393 12.57 12.82 -1.84
C ASN A 393 13.33 13.91 -1.07
N ASN A 394 13.55 15.03 -1.72
CA ASN A 394 13.89 16.27 -1.04
C ASN A 394 12.64 16.97 -0.46
N ASP A 395 11.50 16.29 -0.42
CA ASP A 395 10.24 16.77 0.13
C ASP A 395 9.66 15.68 1.04
N ASN A 396 9.64 15.94 2.36
CA ASN A 396 9.15 15.11 3.45
C ASN A 396 7.86 14.31 3.13
N GLY A 397 7.98 13.02 2.82
CA GLY A 397 6.95 12.00 3.09
C GLY A 397 5.55 12.11 2.45
N ILE A 398 5.25 13.08 1.58
CA ILE A 398 3.86 13.27 1.11
C ILE A 398 3.75 13.10 -0.41
N LEU A 399 2.73 12.32 -0.81
CA LEU A 399 2.08 12.21 -2.14
C LEU A 399 1.73 13.60 -2.73
N THR A 400 2.71 14.43 -3.03
CA THR A 400 2.53 15.81 -3.53
C THR A 400 2.68 15.93 -5.04
N ARG A 401 3.09 14.84 -5.71
CA ARG A 401 3.39 14.81 -7.15
C ARG A 401 2.92 13.51 -7.77
N SER A 402 2.03 13.60 -8.75
CA SER A 402 1.51 12.43 -9.46
C SER A 402 2.53 11.80 -10.43
N ALA A 403 2.21 10.61 -10.93
CA ALA A 403 3.06 9.83 -11.84
C ALA A 403 3.40 10.54 -13.17
N GLY A 404 2.53 11.45 -13.62
CA GLY A 404 2.73 12.27 -14.83
C GLY A 404 3.73 13.42 -14.67
N CYS A 405 4.29 13.62 -13.47
CA CYS A 405 5.38 14.56 -13.28
C CYS A 405 6.63 14.15 -14.07
N GLY A 406 7.22 15.11 -14.79
CA GLY A 406 8.34 14.90 -15.72
C GLY A 406 7.91 14.45 -17.13
N LEU A 407 6.63 14.14 -17.36
CA LEU A 407 6.14 13.76 -18.69
C LEU A 407 5.72 14.98 -19.52
N ILE A 408 6.13 15.01 -20.79
CA ILE A 408 5.70 16.05 -21.72
C ILE A 408 4.23 15.83 -22.08
N ALA A 409 3.36 16.74 -21.62
CA ALA A 409 1.93 16.70 -21.86
C ALA A 409 1.45 17.87 -22.73
N SER A 410 0.31 17.70 -23.39
CA SER A 410 -0.28 18.78 -24.20
C SER A 410 -0.94 19.84 -23.30
N SER A 411 -0.58 21.11 -23.52
CA SER A 411 -1.20 22.28 -22.89
C SER A 411 -2.38 22.84 -23.71
N GLY A 412 -3.15 23.75 -23.10
CA GLY A 412 -4.31 24.39 -23.72
C GLY A 412 -5.63 23.67 -23.43
N HIS A 413 -6.68 24.05 -24.17
CA HIS A 413 -8.03 23.56 -23.93
C HIS A 413 -8.48 22.55 -24.97
N SER A 414 -9.04 21.42 -24.54
CA SER A 414 -9.51 20.39 -25.46
C SER A 414 -10.51 19.43 -24.82
N TYR A 415 -11.35 18.82 -25.65
CA TYR A 415 -12.13 17.65 -25.25
C TYR A 415 -11.25 16.41 -25.23
N ARG A 416 -11.43 15.60 -24.19
CA ARG A 416 -10.83 14.28 -24.01
C ARG A 416 -11.92 13.22 -24.03
N GLN A 417 -11.62 12.08 -24.63
CA GLN A 417 -12.50 10.92 -24.66
C GLN A 417 -11.95 9.92 -23.65
N ILE A 418 -12.82 9.36 -22.82
CA ILE A 418 -12.46 8.36 -21.82
C ILE A 418 -13.51 7.25 -21.85
N THR A 419 -13.09 6.00 -21.65
CA THR A 419 -14.04 4.91 -21.44
C THR A 419 -14.12 4.65 -19.95
N SER A 420 -15.30 4.86 -19.36
CA SER A 420 -15.53 4.69 -17.93
C SER A 420 -16.78 3.87 -17.71
N SER A 421 -16.71 2.89 -16.79
CA SER A 421 -17.75 1.87 -16.55
C SER A 421 -18.27 1.21 -17.85
N GLY A 422 -17.37 0.96 -18.81
CA GLY A 422 -17.69 0.37 -20.11
C GLY A 422 -18.47 1.29 -21.07
N LYS A 423 -18.59 2.58 -20.77
CA LYS A 423 -19.29 3.57 -21.59
C LYS A 423 -18.32 4.62 -22.12
N ALA A 424 -18.55 5.06 -23.36
CA ALA A 424 -17.83 6.20 -23.92
C ALA A 424 -18.29 7.48 -23.22
N ARG A 425 -17.34 8.18 -22.60
CA ARG A 425 -17.53 9.45 -21.88
C ARG A 425 -16.55 10.48 -22.44
N GLN A 426 -16.76 11.73 -22.07
CA GLN A 426 -15.85 12.81 -22.42
C GLN A 426 -15.81 13.85 -21.32
N TYR A 427 -14.72 14.61 -21.30
CA TYR A 427 -14.56 15.76 -20.43
C TYR A 427 -13.79 16.86 -21.15
N TYR A 428 -14.04 18.10 -20.75
CA TYR A 428 -13.27 19.24 -21.21
C TYR A 428 -12.09 19.47 -20.26
N LEU A 429 -10.87 19.46 -20.79
CA LEU A 429 -9.64 19.68 -20.04
C LEU A 429 -9.06 21.05 -20.39
N SER A 430 -8.72 21.82 -19.36
CA SER A 430 -8.04 23.10 -19.43
C SER A 430 -6.69 23.01 -18.74
N VAL A 431 -5.61 23.06 -19.53
CA VAL A 431 -4.23 23.02 -19.05
C VAL A 431 -3.56 24.37 -19.30
N PRO A 432 -2.89 24.97 -18.29
CA PRO A 432 -2.20 26.25 -18.45
C PRO A 432 -1.25 26.25 -19.66
N ALA A 433 -1.24 27.34 -20.43
CA ALA A 433 -0.42 27.43 -21.65
C ALA A 433 1.09 27.29 -21.37
N ASN A 434 1.51 27.65 -20.16
CA ASN A 434 2.86 27.55 -19.62
C ASN A 434 3.05 26.30 -18.74
N TYR A 435 2.30 25.24 -18.99
CA TYR A 435 2.46 23.98 -18.26
C TYR A 435 3.92 23.50 -18.26
N ASP A 436 4.44 23.29 -17.07
CA ASP A 436 5.80 22.82 -16.80
C ASP A 436 5.69 21.40 -16.22
N PRO A 437 6.20 20.37 -16.91
CA PRO A 437 6.10 18.99 -16.44
C PRO A 437 6.78 18.75 -15.09
N ASP A 438 7.69 19.64 -14.67
CA ASP A 438 8.40 19.53 -13.40
C ASP A 438 7.72 20.29 -12.26
N LYS A 439 6.66 21.04 -12.54
CA LYS A 439 5.87 21.78 -11.54
C LYS A 439 4.59 21.03 -11.22
N ALA A 440 4.30 20.79 -9.94
CA ALA A 440 3.03 20.22 -9.50
C ALA A 440 1.90 21.24 -9.60
N TYR A 441 0.80 20.88 -10.26
CA TYR A 441 -0.38 21.72 -10.45
C TYR A 441 -1.55 21.25 -9.60
N ASN A 442 -2.33 22.17 -9.06
CA ASN A 442 -3.60 21.83 -8.40
C ASN A 442 -4.59 21.28 -9.42
N LEU A 443 -5.60 20.53 -8.98
CA LEU A 443 -6.65 19.98 -9.85
C LEU A 443 -8.03 20.42 -9.36
N VAL A 444 -8.86 20.97 -10.26
CA VAL A 444 -10.26 21.33 -9.97
C VAL A 444 -11.20 20.64 -10.95
N ILE A 445 -12.16 19.87 -10.43
CA ILE A 445 -13.16 19.16 -11.23
C ILE A 445 -14.54 19.82 -11.04
N GLY A 446 -15.12 20.32 -12.14
CA GLY A 446 -16.36 21.10 -12.17
C GLY A 446 -17.56 20.34 -12.75
N MET A 447 -18.52 20.00 -11.90
CA MET A 447 -19.70 19.19 -12.22
C MET A 447 -20.89 20.04 -12.69
N HIS A 448 -21.38 19.79 -13.90
CA HIS A 448 -22.45 20.60 -14.50
C HIS A 448 -23.85 20.31 -13.93
N GLY A 449 -24.77 21.28 -14.02
CA GLY A 449 -26.18 21.09 -13.65
C GLY A 449 -26.99 20.24 -14.64
N LEU A 450 -28.26 19.97 -14.32
CA LEU A 450 -29.14 19.13 -15.14
C LEU A 450 -29.35 19.72 -16.54
N ASN A 451 -29.35 18.86 -17.54
CA ASN A 451 -29.50 19.18 -18.96
C ASN A 451 -28.44 20.16 -19.49
N ASN A 452 -27.23 20.05 -18.95
CA ASN A 452 -26.08 20.87 -19.29
C ASN A 452 -24.88 20.00 -19.73
N ASP A 453 -23.73 20.63 -19.96
CA ASP A 453 -22.47 19.98 -20.34
C ASP A 453 -21.27 20.67 -19.67
N GLY A 454 -20.09 20.04 -19.75
CA GLY A 454 -18.88 20.51 -19.11
C GLY A 454 -18.38 21.86 -19.62
N ILE A 455 -18.49 22.14 -20.92
CA ILE A 455 -18.01 23.42 -21.47
C ILE A 455 -18.87 24.60 -21.01
N ARG A 456 -20.19 24.41 -20.88
CA ARG A 456 -21.07 25.43 -20.29
C ARG A 456 -20.83 25.59 -18.79
N MET A 457 -20.45 24.51 -18.10
CA MET A 457 -20.05 24.60 -16.70
C MET A 457 -18.77 25.40 -16.49
N ARG A 458 -17.80 25.22 -17.39
CA ARG A 458 -16.60 26.07 -17.45
C ARG A 458 -16.95 27.54 -17.64
N ASP A 459 -17.76 27.85 -18.65
CA ASP A 459 -18.18 29.22 -18.97
C ASP A 459 -19.01 29.86 -17.85
N TYR A 460 -19.73 29.02 -17.09
CA TYR A 460 -20.46 29.43 -15.89
C TYR A 460 -19.50 29.79 -14.75
N LEU A 461 -18.62 28.85 -14.36
CA LEU A 461 -17.77 28.97 -13.18
C LEU A 461 -16.64 29.99 -13.30
N ARG A 462 -16.04 30.13 -14.50
CA ARG A 462 -14.97 31.10 -14.81
C ARG A 462 -13.78 31.13 -13.82
N LEU A 463 -13.52 30.02 -13.11
CA LEU A 463 -12.40 29.93 -12.16
C LEU A 463 -11.04 30.17 -12.82
N GLU A 464 -10.93 29.85 -14.11
CA GLU A 464 -9.76 30.07 -14.97
C GLU A 464 -9.39 31.56 -15.12
N ASP A 465 -10.32 32.49 -14.88
CA ASP A 465 -10.07 33.94 -15.03
C ASP A 465 -9.31 34.53 -13.82
N THR A 466 -9.04 33.72 -12.80
CA THR A 466 -8.35 34.16 -11.58
C THR A 466 -6.83 34.04 -11.72
N ALA A 467 -6.07 34.93 -11.06
CA ALA A 467 -4.60 34.87 -11.11
C ALA A 467 -4.01 33.51 -10.62
N PRO A 468 -4.57 32.85 -9.60
CA PRO A 468 -4.08 31.53 -9.17
C PRO A 468 -4.34 30.39 -10.16
N ALA A 469 -5.16 30.59 -11.21
CA ALA A 469 -5.45 29.57 -12.22
C ALA A 469 -4.23 29.18 -13.07
N ALA A 470 -3.17 29.99 -13.07
CA ALA A 470 -1.92 29.66 -13.76
C ALA A 470 -1.25 28.38 -13.22
N ASP A 471 -1.62 27.96 -12.01
CA ASP A 471 -1.06 26.81 -11.27
C ASP A 471 -2.11 25.71 -11.02
N THR A 472 -3.16 25.68 -11.84
CA THR A 472 -4.28 24.74 -11.70
C THR A 472 -4.70 24.16 -13.05
N LEU A 473 -4.94 22.85 -13.10
CA LEU A 473 -5.66 22.19 -14.19
C LEU A 473 -7.15 22.17 -13.87
N PHE A 474 -7.99 22.44 -14.86
CA PHE A 474 -9.44 22.40 -14.72
C PHE A 474 -10.06 21.34 -15.61
N VAL A 475 -11.01 20.61 -15.07
CA VAL A 475 -11.67 19.48 -15.71
C VAL A 475 -13.17 19.66 -15.60
N TYR A 476 -13.89 19.47 -16.70
CA TYR A 476 -15.34 19.60 -16.74
C TYR A 476 -15.93 18.38 -17.45
N PRO A 477 -16.31 17.32 -16.70
CA PRO A 477 -16.85 16.10 -17.28
C PRO A 477 -18.28 16.26 -17.80
N ASP A 478 -18.64 15.49 -18.83
CA ASP A 478 -20.00 15.39 -19.35
C ASP A 478 -20.75 14.21 -18.71
N ALA A 479 -21.94 14.47 -18.18
CA ALA A 479 -22.85 13.44 -17.73
C ALA A 479 -23.52 12.72 -18.92
N LEU A 480 -24.10 11.55 -18.65
CA LEU A 480 -24.85 10.81 -19.66
C LEU A 480 -26.27 11.35 -19.83
N GLN A 481 -26.81 11.18 -21.05
CA GLN A 481 -28.22 11.41 -21.33
C GLN A 481 -29.05 10.21 -20.81
N ARG A 482 -30.01 10.48 -19.93
CA ARG A 482 -30.79 9.45 -19.24
C ARG A 482 -32.28 9.79 -19.29
N GLN A 483 -33.13 8.77 -19.36
CA GLN A 483 -34.56 8.95 -19.13
C GLN A 483 -34.82 8.96 -17.64
N TRP A 484 -35.52 9.98 -17.17
CA TRP A 484 -35.87 10.15 -15.77
C TRP A 484 -37.38 10.00 -15.65
N PRO A 485 -37.89 8.82 -15.27
CA PRO A 485 -39.33 8.57 -15.09
C PRO A 485 -40.02 9.63 -14.22
N GLU A 486 -39.27 10.18 -13.26
CA GLU A 486 -39.65 11.22 -12.31
C GLU A 486 -40.04 12.55 -12.97
N PHE A 487 -39.49 12.83 -14.15
CA PHE A 487 -39.77 14.02 -14.95
C PHE A 487 -40.64 13.73 -16.18
N GLY A 488 -41.36 12.61 -16.15
CA GLY A 488 -42.29 12.17 -17.17
C GLY A 488 -41.62 11.78 -18.48
N ASN A 489 -41.00 10.59 -18.55
CA ASN A 489 -40.37 9.98 -19.74
C ASN A 489 -39.46 10.90 -20.60
N ASN A 490 -39.08 12.05 -20.08
CA ASN A 490 -38.22 13.01 -20.75
C ASN A 490 -36.76 12.57 -20.56
N THR A 491 -35.93 12.86 -21.56
CA THR A 491 -34.51 12.51 -21.53
C THR A 491 -33.70 13.75 -21.16
N TYR A 492 -32.93 13.68 -20.09
CA TYR A 492 -32.07 14.77 -19.60
C TYR A 492 -30.63 14.28 -19.42
N THR A 493 -29.67 15.15 -19.73
CA THR A 493 -28.27 14.94 -19.35
C THR A 493 -28.09 15.24 -17.87
N GLY A 494 -27.57 14.32 -17.06
CA GLY A 494 -27.45 14.56 -15.62
C GLY A 494 -26.84 13.38 -14.90
N TRP A 495 -26.53 13.54 -13.61
CA TRP A 495 -25.72 12.62 -12.80
C TRP A 495 -26.55 11.65 -11.95
N LEU A 496 -25.98 10.48 -11.64
CA LEU A 496 -26.49 9.55 -10.64
C LEU A 496 -26.01 9.99 -9.26
N LEU A 497 -26.95 10.13 -8.34
CA LEU A 497 -26.71 10.43 -6.93
C LEU A 497 -26.82 9.18 -6.04
N LYS A 498 -26.96 7.98 -6.63
CA LYS A 498 -27.26 6.73 -5.92
C LYS A 498 -26.01 5.86 -5.86
N HIS A 499 -25.57 5.48 -4.66
CA HIS A 499 -24.47 4.54 -4.36
C HIS A 499 -23.07 5.02 -4.77
N GLU A 500 -22.08 4.74 -3.93
CA GLU A 500 -20.67 5.13 -4.11
C GLU A 500 -19.94 4.41 -5.26
N ASP A 501 -20.50 3.28 -5.71
CA ASP A 501 -20.00 2.46 -6.83
C ASP A 501 -20.65 2.80 -8.17
N ASN A 502 -21.33 3.95 -8.28
CA ASN A 502 -22.02 4.29 -9.51
C ASN A 502 -21.05 4.80 -10.59
N GLU A 503 -21.50 4.68 -11.84
CA GLU A 503 -20.72 5.02 -13.04
C GLU A 503 -20.30 6.50 -13.17
N ASP A 504 -20.85 7.41 -12.37
CA ASP A 504 -20.42 8.82 -12.36
C ASP A 504 -19.33 9.06 -11.31
N PHE A 505 -19.27 8.25 -10.25
CA PHE A 505 -18.19 8.26 -9.26
C PHE A 505 -16.97 7.55 -9.82
N MET A 506 -17.17 6.41 -10.49
CA MET A 506 -16.12 5.76 -11.28
C MET A 506 -15.56 6.70 -12.37
N LEU A 507 -16.40 7.52 -13.01
CA LEU A 507 -15.90 8.50 -13.97
C LEU A 507 -14.97 9.53 -13.32
N PHE A 508 -15.27 9.97 -12.09
CA PHE A 508 -14.36 10.85 -11.34
C PHE A 508 -13.02 10.15 -11.11
N ASP A 509 -13.04 8.91 -10.63
CA ASP A 509 -11.83 8.12 -10.35
C ASP A 509 -11.00 7.87 -11.63
N ASP A 510 -11.65 7.48 -12.73
CA ASP A 510 -11.01 7.21 -14.02
C ASP A 510 -10.36 8.48 -14.61
N ILE A 511 -11.04 9.63 -14.51
CA ILE A 511 -10.48 10.91 -14.97
C ILE A 511 -9.30 11.33 -14.09
N LEU A 512 -9.42 11.17 -12.77
CA LEU A 512 -8.35 11.52 -11.84
C LEU A 512 -7.10 10.68 -12.13
N ALA A 513 -7.26 9.36 -12.30
CA ALA A 513 -6.18 8.45 -12.66
C ALA A 513 -5.56 8.78 -14.03
N GLU A 514 -6.38 9.08 -15.05
CA GLU A 514 -5.87 9.50 -16.36
C GLU A 514 -5.00 10.75 -16.24
N LEU A 515 -5.44 11.74 -15.47
CA LEU A 515 -4.70 13.00 -15.31
C LEU A 515 -3.45 12.84 -14.46
N GLU A 516 -3.53 12.09 -13.35
CA GLU A 516 -2.39 11.82 -12.50
C GLU A 516 -1.28 11.06 -13.24
N ASN A 517 -1.62 10.22 -14.22
CA ASN A 517 -0.66 9.50 -15.05
C ASN A 517 -0.06 10.33 -16.18
N ASN A 518 -0.73 11.40 -16.63
CA ASN A 518 -0.32 12.16 -17.82
C ASN A 518 0.16 13.59 -17.52
N TYR A 519 -0.17 14.13 -16.35
CA TYR A 519 0.16 15.49 -15.94
C TYR A 519 0.79 15.49 -14.54
N CYS A 520 1.54 16.53 -14.23
CA CYS A 520 2.15 16.74 -12.93
C CYS A 520 1.14 17.40 -12.00
N ILE A 521 0.37 16.58 -11.29
CA ILE A 521 -0.68 16.99 -10.38
C ILE A 521 -0.14 16.99 -8.95
N ASN A 522 -0.55 17.97 -8.16
CA ASN A 522 -0.42 17.91 -6.72
C ASN A 522 -1.58 17.11 -6.13
N SER A 523 -1.31 15.85 -5.80
CA SER A 523 -2.31 14.89 -5.31
C SER A 523 -2.90 15.25 -3.95
N THR A 524 -2.28 16.16 -3.17
CA THR A 524 -2.90 16.70 -1.95
C THR A 524 -3.86 17.86 -2.21
N ARG A 525 -3.97 18.33 -3.47
CA ARG A 525 -4.72 19.53 -3.87
C ARG A 525 -5.66 19.26 -5.03
N VAL A 526 -6.49 18.24 -4.87
CA VAL A 526 -7.63 17.93 -5.74
C VAL A 526 -8.91 18.50 -5.12
N TYR A 527 -9.64 19.27 -5.90
CA TYR A 527 -10.84 19.99 -5.46
C TYR A 527 -12.03 19.70 -6.38
N VAL A 528 -13.23 19.74 -5.82
CA VAL A 528 -14.48 19.53 -6.58
C VAL A 528 -15.44 20.70 -6.43
N THR A 529 -16.10 21.07 -7.53
CA THR A 529 -17.13 22.11 -7.51
C THR A 529 -18.31 21.76 -8.41
N GLY A 530 -19.48 22.34 -8.16
CA GLY A 530 -20.65 22.05 -8.99
C GLY A 530 -21.84 23.00 -8.79
N GLN A 531 -22.82 22.88 -9.70
CA GLN A 531 -24.02 23.71 -9.72
C GLN A 531 -25.28 22.84 -9.88
N GLY A 532 -26.34 23.12 -9.11
CA GLY A 532 -27.59 22.37 -9.20
C GLY A 532 -27.36 20.89 -8.91
N SER A 533 -27.76 20.01 -9.84
CA SER A 533 -27.46 18.57 -9.75
C SER A 533 -25.96 18.25 -9.72
N GLY A 534 -25.11 19.10 -10.29
CA GLY A 534 -23.66 18.95 -10.17
C GLY A 534 -23.15 19.32 -8.77
N GLY A 535 -23.81 20.25 -8.09
CA GLY A 535 -23.54 20.59 -6.69
C GLY A 535 -23.96 19.47 -5.73
N ASP A 536 -25.05 18.77 -6.06
CA ASP A 536 -25.49 17.58 -5.32
C ASP A 536 -24.43 16.47 -5.39
N VAL A 537 -23.94 16.13 -6.60
CA VAL A 537 -22.86 15.14 -6.78
C VAL A 537 -21.56 15.59 -6.15
N THR A 538 -21.24 16.89 -6.21
CA THR A 538 -20.03 17.45 -5.56
C THR A 538 -20.03 17.12 -4.07
N SER A 539 -21.17 17.28 -3.41
CA SER A 539 -21.33 16.97 -1.98
C SER A 539 -21.18 15.46 -1.73
N SER A 540 -21.73 14.62 -2.61
CA SER A 540 -21.62 13.16 -2.50
C SER A 540 -20.21 12.65 -2.78
N LEU A 541 -19.49 13.21 -3.76
CA LEU A 541 -18.08 12.90 -4.04
C LEU A 541 -17.19 13.29 -2.86
N ALA A 542 -17.39 14.48 -2.28
CA ALA A 542 -16.64 14.91 -1.11
C ALA A 542 -16.77 13.93 0.08
N CYS A 543 -17.94 13.31 0.23
CA CYS A 543 -18.15 12.24 1.22
C CYS A 543 -17.45 10.93 0.82
N ALA A 544 -17.74 10.41 -0.38
CA ALA A 544 -17.31 9.08 -0.82
C ALA A 544 -15.83 8.98 -1.24
N ARG A 545 -15.17 10.11 -1.51
CA ARG A 545 -13.76 10.22 -1.93
C ARG A 545 -13.01 11.24 -1.08
N GLY A 546 -13.33 11.29 0.21
CA GLY A 546 -12.77 12.27 1.13
C GLY A 546 -11.26 12.18 1.27
N ASN A 547 -10.67 11.00 1.07
CA ASN A 547 -9.22 10.78 1.05
C ASN A 547 -8.54 11.31 -0.23
N ARG A 548 -9.29 11.62 -1.30
CA ARG A 548 -8.76 12.20 -2.54
C ARG A 548 -9.08 13.68 -2.67
N ILE A 549 -10.14 14.16 -2.03
CA ILE A 549 -10.64 15.54 -2.21
C ILE A 549 -10.24 16.40 -1.01
N ALA A 550 -9.44 17.44 -1.26
CA ALA A 550 -8.97 18.37 -0.25
C ALA A 550 -10.05 19.36 0.22
N ALA A 551 -10.90 19.83 -0.71
CA ALA A 551 -12.01 20.75 -0.41
C ALA A 551 -13.06 20.75 -1.52
N ALA A 552 -14.30 21.15 -1.18
CA ALA A 552 -15.44 21.16 -2.09
C ALA A 552 -16.24 22.48 -2.07
N THR A 553 -16.84 22.88 -3.20
CA THR A 553 -17.82 23.99 -3.22
C THR A 553 -19.05 23.68 -4.07
N GLY A 554 -20.24 24.15 -3.66
CA GLY A 554 -21.46 23.95 -4.46
C GLY A 554 -22.31 25.20 -4.56
N VAL A 555 -22.92 25.44 -5.73
CA VAL A 555 -23.80 26.59 -6.02
C VAL A 555 -25.22 26.12 -6.31
N ALA A 556 -26.21 26.74 -5.65
CA ALA A 556 -27.64 26.47 -5.89
C ALA A 556 -27.95 24.96 -5.87
N ILE A 557 -27.52 24.30 -4.80
CA ILE A 557 -27.62 22.84 -4.57
C ILE A 557 -29.10 22.47 -4.36
N ASN A 558 -29.61 21.48 -5.09
CA ASN A 558 -31.02 21.10 -5.02
C ASN A 558 -31.25 20.12 -3.87
N GLY A 559 -31.45 20.67 -2.68
CA GLY A 559 -31.62 19.89 -1.45
C GLY A 559 -32.85 18.96 -1.37
N ASP A 560 -33.77 18.98 -2.33
CA ASP A 560 -35.02 18.22 -2.31
C ASP A 560 -35.30 17.52 -3.67
N PHE A 561 -34.56 16.46 -3.98
CA PHE A 561 -35.06 15.41 -4.88
C PHE A 561 -35.97 14.40 -4.16
N PHE A 562 -36.74 14.88 -3.17
CA PHE A 562 -37.82 14.12 -2.55
C PHE A 562 -39.14 14.52 -3.19
N PHE A 563 -39.68 13.66 -4.04
CA PHE A 563 -41.11 13.72 -4.38
C PHE A 563 -41.90 13.47 -3.10
N THR A 564 -42.33 14.54 -2.42
CA THR A 564 -43.53 14.43 -1.59
C THR A 564 -44.69 14.19 -2.54
N GLY A 565 -45.23 12.97 -2.50
CA GLY A 565 -46.30 12.54 -3.37
C GLY A 565 -47.46 13.53 -3.35
N VAL A 566 -47.72 14.16 -4.50
CA VAL A 566 -49.02 14.76 -4.75
C VAL A 566 -49.98 13.57 -4.91
N ASN A 567 -50.80 13.35 -3.89
CA ASN A 567 -51.88 12.36 -3.77
C ASN A 567 -51.52 11.01 -3.10
N GLY A 568 -51.23 11.04 -1.80
CA GLY A 568 -51.90 10.15 -0.83
C GLY A 568 -51.89 8.63 -1.07
N TYR A 569 -50.86 8.08 -1.69
CA TYR A 569 -50.62 6.64 -1.70
C TYR A 569 -49.26 6.37 -1.05
N GLU A 570 -49.31 5.67 0.10
CA GLU A 570 -48.19 4.95 0.68
C GLU A 570 -47.81 3.81 -0.29
N GLU A 571 -46.84 4.04 -1.17
CA GLU A 571 -46.07 2.97 -1.77
C GLU A 571 -44.57 3.25 -1.56
N THR A 572 -43.97 2.34 -0.80
CA THR A 572 -42.54 2.05 -0.64
C THR A 572 -41.61 2.61 -1.73
N TYR A 573 -40.83 3.63 -1.37
CA TYR A 573 -39.54 3.92 -2.01
C TYR A 573 -38.44 3.52 -1.02
N PRO A 574 -37.42 2.73 -1.41
CA PRO A 574 -36.27 2.53 -0.55
C PRO A 574 -35.59 3.89 -0.39
N THR A 575 -35.62 4.38 0.84
CA THR A 575 -34.84 5.51 1.36
C THR A 575 -33.37 5.33 0.95
N LEU A 576 -32.72 6.41 0.51
CA LEU A 576 -31.25 6.50 0.39
C LEU A 576 -30.63 5.85 1.63
N THR A 577 -30.06 4.68 1.42
CA THR A 577 -29.39 3.89 2.46
C THR A 577 -28.00 4.49 2.59
N TYR A 578 -27.60 4.81 3.83
CA TYR A 578 -26.27 5.18 4.34
C TYR A 578 -25.13 5.25 3.30
N MET A 579 -24.53 6.43 3.09
CA MET A 579 -23.18 6.53 2.51
C MET A 579 -22.19 6.71 3.65
N ASP A 580 -21.18 5.85 3.74
CA ASP A 580 -20.11 5.98 4.72
C ASP A 580 -19.05 6.95 4.17
N CYS A 581 -18.97 8.14 4.75
CA CYS A 581 -17.96 9.12 4.32
C CYS A 581 -16.58 8.69 4.80
N GLN A 582 -15.60 8.69 3.89
CA GLN A 582 -14.22 8.30 4.21
C GLN A 582 -13.52 9.32 5.12
N ARG A 583 -13.80 10.62 4.94
CA ARG A 583 -13.18 11.72 5.69
C ARG A 583 -14.07 12.96 5.70
N SER A 584 -13.91 13.81 6.72
CA SER A 584 -14.46 15.17 6.71
C SER A 584 -13.74 16.05 5.68
N VAL A 585 -14.50 16.55 4.69
CA VAL A 585 -13.98 17.46 3.65
C VAL A 585 -14.50 18.89 3.88
N PRO A 586 -13.62 19.90 4.01
CA PRO A 586 -14.03 21.30 4.08
C PRO A 586 -14.91 21.70 2.89
N MET A 587 -16.09 22.28 3.13
CA MET A 587 -17.03 22.62 2.07
C MET A 587 -17.67 24.01 2.21
N ILE A 588 -17.77 24.77 1.10
CA ILE A 588 -18.59 25.99 1.02
C ILE A 588 -19.81 25.75 0.14
N THR A 589 -20.99 26.12 0.65
CA THR A 589 -22.22 26.14 -0.15
C THR A 589 -22.72 27.56 -0.37
N TYR A 590 -22.98 27.89 -1.63
CA TYR A 590 -23.50 29.18 -2.07
C TYR A 590 -24.99 29.05 -2.42
N ARG A 591 -25.84 29.90 -1.84
CA ARG A 591 -27.27 29.96 -2.20
C ARG A 591 -27.49 30.81 -3.44
N GLY A 592 -28.37 30.34 -4.33
CA GLY A 592 -28.88 31.15 -5.45
C GLY A 592 -29.77 32.30 -4.97
N ALA A 593 -29.88 33.35 -5.78
CA ALA A 593 -30.57 34.59 -5.40
C ALA A 593 -32.11 34.47 -5.29
N ASN A 594 -32.74 33.38 -5.74
CA ASN A 594 -34.19 33.17 -5.66
C ASN A 594 -34.62 31.79 -5.11
N ASP A 595 -33.70 31.02 -4.54
CA ASP A 595 -34.01 29.72 -3.94
C ASP A 595 -34.96 29.89 -2.73
N VAL A 596 -36.19 29.38 -2.86
CA VAL A 596 -37.09 29.15 -1.71
C VAL A 596 -36.65 27.91 -0.90
N TYR A 597 -35.59 27.24 -1.35
CA TYR A 597 -35.09 26.00 -0.76
C TYR A 597 -34.22 26.23 0.48
N GLN A 598 -34.53 25.47 1.52
CA GLN A 598 -33.72 25.42 2.73
C GLN A 598 -32.49 24.55 2.46
N ALA A 599 -31.43 25.10 1.85
CA ALA A 599 -30.12 24.43 1.75
C ALA A 599 -29.65 23.82 3.09
N GLY A 600 -30.07 24.41 4.22
CA GLY A 600 -29.87 23.85 5.56
C GLY A 600 -30.42 22.44 5.72
N LYS A 601 -31.62 22.12 5.20
CA LYS A 601 -32.20 20.78 5.38
C LYS A 601 -31.44 19.66 4.68
N SER A 602 -30.78 19.95 3.55
CA SER A 602 -30.04 18.94 2.81
C SER A 602 -28.77 18.52 3.54
N SER A 603 -27.99 19.50 4.02
CA SER A 603 -26.83 19.25 4.87
C SER A 603 -27.26 18.65 6.21
N ASP A 604 -28.29 19.20 6.86
CA ASP A 604 -28.85 18.70 8.14
C ASP A 604 -29.34 17.25 8.04
N TRP A 605 -29.84 16.82 6.87
CA TRP A 605 -30.22 15.43 6.63
C TRP A 605 -28.99 14.52 6.52
N TRP A 606 -27.94 14.90 5.77
CA TRP A 606 -26.68 14.16 5.72
C TRP A 606 -26.03 14.05 7.12
N TYR A 607 -26.12 15.09 7.95
CA TYR A 607 -25.64 15.09 9.34
C TYR A 607 -26.40 14.12 10.27
N GLY A 608 -27.70 13.90 10.03
CA GLY A 608 -28.54 13.01 10.85
C GLY A 608 -28.31 11.51 10.63
N VAL A 609 -27.59 11.12 9.57
CA VAL A 609 -27.35 9.72 9.19
C VAL A 609 -25.99 9.21 9.70
N ASN A 610 -25.04 10.11 10.03
CA ASN A 610 -23.68 9.80 10.53
C ASN A 610 -23.60 9.49 12.05
N GLN A 611 -24.62 8.85 12.64
CA GLN A 611 -24.66 8.48 14.07
C GLN A 611 -24.36 9.60 15.09
N CYS A 612 -24.51 10.88 14.74
CA CYS A 612 -24.48 11.96 15.73
C CYS A 612 -25.74 11.86 16.62
N ASN A 613 -25.60 11.25 17.80
CA ASN A 613 -26.63 11.22 18.85
C ASN A 613 -26.86 12.63 19.43
N SER A 614 -27.46 13.51 18.66
CA SER A 614 -28.22 14.64 19.18
C SER A 614 -29.69 14.38 18.83
N PRO A 615 -30.59 14.26 19.82
CA PRO A 615 -31.99 14.02 19.53
C PRO A 615 -32.48 15.20 18.72
N ALA A 616 -32.95 14.93 17.49
CA ALA A 616 -33.55 15.87 16.53
C ALA A 616 -34.24 17.06 17.21
N GLY A 617 -33.45 18.06 17.58
CA GLY A 617 -33.92 19.36 17.95
C GLY A 617 -34.05 20.07 16.63
N ASN A 618 -35.27 20.29 16.16
CA ASN A 618 -35.53 21.25 15.09
C ASN A 618 -34.64 22.47 15.32
N ALA A 619 -33.65 22.69 14.45
CA ALA A 619 -32.92 23.94 14.39
C ALA A 619 -33.93 25.00 13.97
N SER A 620 -34.63 25.55 14.95
CA SER A 620 -35.55 26.65 14.75
C SER A 620 -34.72 27.86 14.34
N LYS A 621 -35.10 28.46 13.20
CA LYS A 621 -34.87 29.87 12.86
C LYS A 621 -34.78 30.71 14.14
N GLU A 622 -33.58 31.09 14.60
CA GLU A 622 -33.33 32.28 15.43
C GLU A 622 -31.89 32.29 15.95
N SER A 623 -30.96 32.75 15.12
CA SER A 623 -29.88 33.71 15.44
C SER A 623 -28.88 33.72 14.30
N ILE A 624 -29.01 34.70 13.41
CA ILE A 624 -28.04 34.96 12.34
C ILE A 624 -26.87 35.71 12.99
N PRO A 625 -25.65 35.14 13.03
CA PRO A 625 -24.49 35.91 13.46
C PRO A 625 -24.21 37.00 12.42
N SER A 626 -23.73 38.16 12.85
CA SER A 626 -23.49 39.33 11.99
C SER A 626 -22.46 39.11 10.87
N ASN A 627 -21.73 37.99 10.89
CA ASN A 627 -20.75 37.59 9.88
C ASN A 627 -21.33 36.71 8.75
N GLY A 628 -22.62 36.34 8.82
CA GLY A 628 -23.32 35.58 7.78
C GLY A 628 -22.81 34.15 7.55
N ARG A 629 -22.03 33.57 8.48
CA ARG A 629 -21.57 32.17 8.46
C ARG A 629 -22.29 31.38 9.54
N TYR A 630 -22.68 30.14 9.23
CA TYR A 630 -23.02 29.13 10.24
C TYR A 630 -21.79 28.22 10.38
N GLU A 631 -21.37 27.96 11.61
CA GLU A 631 -20.30 27.02 11.96
C GLU A 631 -20.93 26.02 12.94
N ASP A 632 -20.98 24.74 12.58
CA ASP A 632 -21.35 23.66 13.49
C ASP A 632 -20.07 22.94 13.89
N SER A 633 -19.70 23.04 15.17
CA SER A 633 -18.38 22.65 15.70
C SER A 633 -18.42 21.39 16.58
N GLY A 634 -19.41 20.51 16.38
CA GLY A 634 -19.65 19.38 17.29
C GLY A 634 -19.71 17.96 16.70
N CYS A 635 -19.52 17.75 15.39
CA CYS A 635 -19.63 16.43 14.75
C CYS A 635 -18.47 16.13 13.78
N ILE A 636 -18.12 14.84 13.62
CA ILE A 636 -17.18 14.30 12.61
C ILE A 636 -17.83 14.32 11.21
N ALA A 637 -18.23 15.50 10.77
CA ALA A 637 -18.87 15.70 9.47
C ALA A 637 -18.20 16.93 8.80
N PRO A 638 -18.31 17.10 7.47
CA PRO A 638 -17.65 18.20 6.76
C PRO A 638 -17.98 19.54 7.42
N ASN A 639 -16.96 20.35 7.69
CA ASN A 639 -17.15 21.74 8.10
C ASN A 639 -17.84 22.47 6.93
N ILE A 640 -19.18 22.60 6.97
CA ILE A 640 -19.95 23.27 5.93
C ILE A 640 -20.12 24.74 6.29
N TYR A 641 -19.59 25.61 5.44
CA TYR A 641 -19.82 27.04 5.51
C TYR A 641 -20.92 27.44 4.51
N VAL A 642 -22.03 27.97 5.00
CA VAL A 642 -23.09 28.54 4.15
C VAL A 642 -22.82 30.04 3.94
N ARG A 643 -22.73 30.47 2.68
CA ARG A 643 -22.51 31.88 2.29
C ARG A 643 -23.76 32.47 1.62
N TYR A 644 -24.10 33.70 2.00
CA TYR A 644 -25.20 34.48 1.43
C TYR A 644 -24.67 35.69 0.64
N SER A 645 -25.19 35.92 -0.57
CA SER A 645 -25.03 37.19 -1.28
C SER A 645 -26.22 38.12 -0.97
N ASN A 646 -25.96 39.35 -0.53
CA ASN A 646 -26.99 40.38 -0.37
C ASN A 646 -27.52 40.82 -1.75
N ILE A 647 -28.68 40.31 -2.19
CA ILE A 647 -29.33 40.80 -3.41
C ILE A 647 -30.84 41.00 -3.19
N SER A 648 -31.30 42.14 -3.72
CA SER A 648 -32.61 42.80 -3.59
C SER A 648 -33.85 41.91 -3.80
N PRO A 649 -34.98 42.19 -3.10
CA PRO A 649 -36.22 41.46 -3.29
C PRO A 649 -36.96 42.04 -4.50
N TYR A 650 -36.78 41.51 -5.71
CA TYR A 650 -37.76 41.55 -6.82
C TYR A 650 -37.12 41.08 -8.13
N MET A 651 -37.64 39.97 -8.68
CA MET A 651 -38.09 39.75 -10.07
C MET A 651 -37.70 38.39 -10.66
N ALA A 652 -38.65 37.82 -11.41
CA ALA A 652 -38.59 36.54 -12.10
C ALA A 652 -37.58 36.53 -13.27
N GLY A 653 -36.77 35.47 -13.33
CA GLY A 653 -35.85 35.12 -14.43
C GLY A 653 -34.63 34.33 -13.93
N ASP A 654 -34.48 33.08 -14.41
CA ASP A 654 -33.42 32.07 -14.19
C ASP A 654 -32.62 32.08 -12.86
N ASP A 655 -32.89 31.05 -12.05
CA ASP A 655 -32.56 30.89 -10.61
C ASP A 655 -31.18 30.25 -10.32
N HIS A 656 -30.10 30.70 -10.96
CA HIS A 656 -28.78 30.05 -10.83
C HIS A 656 -27.61 31.03 -10.93
N GLN A 657 -27.71 32.23 -10.36
CA GLN A 657 -26.65 33.24 -10.48
C GLN A 657 -25.52 33.02 -9.47
N ILE A 658 -24.29 33.03 -9.96
CA ILE A 658 -23.07 32.97 -9.14
C ILE A 658 -22.94 34.26 -8.30
N PRO A 659 -22.59 34.16 -7.00
CA PRO A 659 -22.31 35.32 -6.15
C PRO A 659 -21.20 36.23 -6.70
N GLN A 660 -21.25 37.52 -6.38
CA GLN A 660 -20.16 38.43 -6.69
C GLN A 660 -18.85 37.95 -6.04
N ASN A 661 -17.77 37.88 -6.83
CA ASN A 661 -16.43 37.42 -6.44
C ASN A 661 -16.28 35.90 -6.18
N PHE A 662 -17.29 35.09 -6.52
CA PHE A 662 -17.25 33.64 -6.35
C PHE A 662 -15.97 33.00 -6.88
N GLU A 663 -15.48 33.43 -8.03
CA GLU A 663 -14.30 32.83 -8.66
C GLU A 663 -13.07 33.01 -7.76
N SER A 664 -12.85 34.25 -7.30
CA SER A 664 -11.74 34.56 -6.40
C SER A 664 -11.89 33.95 -5.01
N GLU A 665 -13.11 33.87 -4.47
CA GLU A 665 -13.37 33.28 -3.15
C GLU A 665 -13.23 31.76 -3.16
N THR A 666 -13.77 31.10 -4.18
CA THR A 666 -13.69 29.65 -4.35
C THR A 666 -12.24 29.21 -4.53
N MET A 667 -11.49 29.88 -5.42
CA MET A 667 -10.07 29.57 -5.61
C MET A 667 -9.25 29.86 -4.34
N SER A 668 -9.55 30.94 -3.61
CA SER A 668 -8.88 31.20 -2.33
C SER A 668 -9.18 30.14 -1.29
N PHE A 669 -10.43 29.66 -1.22
CA PHE A 669 -10.84 28.59 -0.33
C PHE A 669 -10.18 27.25 -0.69
N PHE A 670 -10.15 26.87 -1.97
CA PHE A 670 -9.44 25.67 -2.40
C PHE A 670 -7.97 25.73 -2.02
N LEU A 671 -7.29 26.82 -2.38
CA LEU A 671 -5.85 26.94 -2.14
C LEU A 671 -5.48 27.04 -0.65
N SER A 672 -6.43 27.36 0.23
CA SER A 672 -6.21 27.31 1.69
C SER A 672 -6.39 25.92 2.29
N HIS A 673 -6.74 24.90 1.50
CA HIS A 673 -6.94 23.52 1.97
C HIS A 673 -6.10 22.54 1.14
N ALA A 674 -5.54 21.55 1.81
CA ALA A 674 -4.89 20.38 1.24
C ALA A 674 -5.38 19.15 2.01
N LEU A 675 -5.13 17.95 1.49
CA LEU A 675 -5.22 16.74 2.30
C LEU A 675 -4.26 16.86 3.50
N PRO A 676 -4.63 16.34 4.70
CA PRO A 676 -3.69 16.25 5.81
C PRO A 676 -2.48 15.41 5.39
N ALA A 677 -1.32 15.66 6.01
CA ALA A 677 -0.18 14.76 5.89
C ALA A 677 -0.60 13.35 6.34
N ALA A 678 0.07 12.34 5.80
CA ALA A 678 -0.15 10.97 6.26
C ALA A 678 0.19 10.88 7.75
N ASP A 679 -0.41 9.89 8.39
CA ASP A 679 -0.18 9.47 9.77
C ASP A 679 0.09 7.98 9.60
N SER A 680 1.37 7.67 9.35
CA SER A 680 1.84 6.42 8.76
C SER A 680 1.84 5.27 9.76
N ASP A 681 1.84 5.57 11.06
CA ASP A 681 1.67 4.58 12.14
C ASP A 681 0.32 4.67 12.87
N GLY A 682 -0.46 5.74 12.65
CA GLY A 682 -1.82 5.86 13.15
C GLY A 682 -1.91 6.29 14.61
N ASP A 683 -0.86 6.90 15.17
CA ASP A 683 -0.80 7.34 16.57
C ASP A 683 -1.56 8.65 16.83
N GLY A 684 -1.95 9.35 15.75
CA GLY A 684 -2.70 10.60 15.78
C GLY A 684 -1.84 11.86 15.68
N VAL A 685 -0.52 11.72 15.54
CA VAL A 685 0.43 12.73 15.10
C VAL A 685 0.67 12.54 13.60
N ALA A 686 0.77 13.64 12.86
CA ALA A 686 0.99 13.53 11.42
C ALA A 686 2.48 13.34 11.14
N ASP A 687 2.85 12.59 10.10
CA ASP A 687 4.24 12.28 9.73
C ASP A 687 5.16 13.52 9.62
N ASP A 688 4.59 14.68 9.33
CA ASP A 688 5.33 15.94 9.20
C ASP A 688 5.57 16.68 10.52
N GLN A 689 4.96 16.18 11.59
CA GLN A 689 5.03 16.62 12.99
C GLN A 689 5.52 15.50 13.92
N ASP A 690 5.82 14.34 13.35
CA ASP A 690 6.25 13.15 14.04
C ASP A 690 7.76 12.95 13.85
N ALA A 691 8.51 12.82 14.95
CA ALA A 691 9.94 12.52 14.89
C ALA A 691 10.19 11.05 14.49
N PHE A 692 9.22 10.17 14.74
CA PHE A 692 9.21 8.76 14.39
C PHE A 692 7.92 8.39 13.63
N PRO A 693 7.72 8.87 12.39
CA PRO A 693 6.48 8.71 11.63
C PRO A 693 6.02 7.27 11.32
N ASN A 694 6.70 6.23 11.83
CA ASN A 694 6.34 4.83 11.61
C ASN A 694 6.36 4.02 12.91
N ASP A 695 6.46 4.68 14.07
CA ASP A 695 6.46 4.05 15.37
C ASP A 695 5.26 4.61 16.18
N PRO A 696 4.15 3.86 16.28
CA PRO A 696 2.95 4.40 16.92
C PRO A 696 3.11 4.62 18.43
N ASP A 697 4.22 4.19 19.01
CA ASP A 697 4.57 4.39 20.40
C ASP A 697 5.56 5.55 20.59
N GLU A 698 6.02 6.26 19.54
CA GLU A 698 6.99 7.36 19.64
C GLU A 698 6.64 8.52 18.70
N SER A 699 6.57 9.75 19.21
CA SER A 699 6.33 10.92 18.34
C SER A 699 7.21 12.15 18.62
N LEU A 700 8.01 12.11 19.69
CA LEU A 700 8.91 13.19 20.09
C LEU A 700 10.33 12.66 20.26
N ASP A 701 11.30 13.46 19.81
CA ASP A 701 12.75 13.31 19.98
C ASP A 701 13.26 14.66 20.50
N THR A 702 13.25 14.82 21.83
CA THR A 702 13.47 16.13 22.47
C THR A 702 14.92 16.62 22.32
N ASP A 703 15.90 15.72 22.32
CA ASP A 703 17.33 16.04 22.22
C ASP A 703 17.90 15.88 20.80
N GLY A 704 17.18 15.18 19.92
CA GLY A 704 17.53 14.97 18.52
C GLY A 704 18.56 13.86 18.30
N ASP A 705 18.69 12.92 19.24
CA ASP A 705 19.68 11.82 19.15
C ASP A 705 19.19 10.62 18.31
N GLY A 706 17.88 10.59 18.02
CA GLY A 706 17.21 9.56 17.24
C GLY A 706 16.62 8.40 18.05
N LEU A 707 16.52 8.53 19.38
CA LEU A 707 15.67 7.73 20.26
C LEU A 707 14.42 8.54 20.62
N GLY A 708 13.25 7.87 20.64
CA GLY A 708 12.01 8.55 21.02
C GLY A 708 11.87 8.66 22.53
N ASN A 709 11.20 9.70 22.99
CA ASN A 709 11.04 10.00 24.41
C ASN A 709 10.41 8.88 25.25
N ASN A 710 9.64 7.94 24.67
CA ASN A 710 9.13 6.79 25.44
C ASN A 710 10.19 5.68 25.63
N SER A 711 11.25 5.69 24.82
CA SER A 711 12.35 4.73 24.78
C SER A 711 13.64 5.27 25.37
N ASP A 712 13.83 6.59 25.31
CA ASP A 712 14.91 7.29 25.97
C ASP A 712 14.70 7.30 27.50
N THR A 713 15.80 7.39 28.24
CA THR A 713 15.80 7.45 29.70
C THR A 713 16.35 8.78 30.24
N ASP A 714 16.75 9.69 29.35
CA ASP A 714 17.29 11.02 29.58
C ASP A 714 16.87 11.90 28.38
N ASP A 715 15.58 12.24 28.32
CA ASP A 715 14.87 12.83 27.16
C ASP A 715 15.49 14.15 26.64
N ASP A 716 16.32 14.84 27.42
CA ASP A 716 16.97 16.09 27.04
C ASP A 716 18.53 16.06 27.05
N ASP A 717 19.11 14.88 27.28
CA ASP A 717 20.56 14.55 27.35
C ASP A 717 21.37 15.55 28.20
N ASP A 718 20.79 15.99 29.32
CA ASP A 718 21.47 16.86 30.29
C ASP A 718 22.32 16.08 31.32
N GLY A 719 22.21 14.76 31.29
CA GLY A 719 22.96 13.81 32.11
C GLY A 719 22.25 13.41 33.40
N MET A 720 20.96 13.73 33.54
CA MET A 720 20.07 13.30 34.62
C MET A 720 18.93 12.45 34.03
N PRO A 721 18.72 11.20 34.50
CA PRO A 721 17.62 10.38 33.96
C PRO A 721 16.22 10.90 34.33
N ASP A 722 15.24 10.77 33.44
CA ASP A 722 13.88 11.34 33.62
C ASP A 722 13.23 10.87 34.93
N ILE A 723 13.42 9.60 35.29
CA ILE A 723 12.87 9.03 36.53
C ILE A 723 13.39 9.79 37.74
N TRP A 724 14.67 10.20 37.73
CA TRP A 724 15.27 10.97 38.81
C TRP A 724 14.74 12.40 38.81
N GLU A 725 14.67 13.06 37.66
CA GLU A 725 14.15 14.42 37.52
C GLU A 725 12.70 14.55 37.95
N ILE A 726 11.82 13.69 37.44
CA ILE A 726 10.40 13.63 37.82
C ILE A 726 10.26 13.41 39.33
N THR A 727 11.08 12.53 39.91
CA THR A 727 11.06 12.25 41.37
C THR A 727 11.47 13.46 42.19
N ASN A 728 12.37 14.29 41.65
CA ASN A 728 12.89 15.49 42.29
C ASN A 728 12.18 16.79 41.86
N GLY A 729 11.15 16.69 41.00
CA GLY A 729 10.34 17.80 40.50
C GLY A 729 11.09 18.74 39.55
N LEU A 730 11.97 18.18 38.74
CA LEU A 730 12.62 18.79 37.57
C LEU A 730 11.83 18.41 36.31
N ASP A 731 12.16 19.03 35.17
CA ASP A 731 11.45 18.88 33.90
C ASP A 731 12.31 18.10 32.88
N PRO A 732 12.01 16.82 32.61
CA PRO A 732 12.86 15.94 31.79
C PRO A 732 12.93 16.34 30.30
N LEU A 733 12.22 17.39 29.89
CA LEU A 733 12.24 17.90 28.53
C LEU A 733 13.02 19.24 28.42
N ASN A 734 13.81 19.59 29.44
CA ASN A 734 14.44 20.89 29.58
C ASN A 734 15.84 20.84 30.24
N ALA A 735 16.84 20.59 29.38
CA ALA A 735 18.25 20.49 29.76
C ALA A 735 18.86 21.72 30.47
N ASP A 736 18.19 22.88 30.40
CA ASP A 736 18.65 24.07 31.12
C ASP A 736 18.53 23.89 32.65
N ASP A 737 17.71 22.95 33.11
CA ASP A 737 17.43 22.75 34.52
C ASP A 737 18.54 21.99 35.27
N ALA A 738 19.32 21.11 34.61
CA ALA A 738 20.57 20.55 35.16
C ALA A 738 21.50 21.58 35.78
N THR A 739 21.56 22.78 35.19
CA THR A 739 22.47 23.85 35.62
C THR A 739 21.89 24.78 36.68
N GLN A 740 20.63 24.58 37.06
CA GLN A 740 19.97 25.37 38.11
C GLN A 740 20.35 24.85 39.50
N ASP A 741 20.25 25.74 40.48
CA ASP A 741 20.43 25.46 41.90
C ASP A 741 19.06 25.66 42.55
N LYS A 742 18.29 24.56 42.61
CA LYS A 742 16.86 24.60 42.96
C LYS A 742 16.63 24.95 44.43
N ASP A 743 17.48 24.50 45.33
CA ASP A 743 17.34 24.72 46.78
C ASP A 743 18.23 25.86 47.32
N GLY A 744 19.15 26.38 46.52
CA GLY A 744 19.95 27.57 46.80
C GLY A 744 21.17 27.30 47.69
N ASP A 745 21.66 26.07 47.73
CA ASP A 745 22.78 25.65 48.57
C ASP A 745 24.16 25.85 47.89
N GLY A 746 24.14 26.09 46.57
CA GLY A 746 25.30 26.36 45.72
C GLY A 746 25.80 25.18 44.89
N ALA A 747 25.16 24.01 44.95
CA ALA A 747 25.29 22.93 43.98
C ALA A 747 24.22 23.03 42.88
N THR A 748 24.56 22.58 41.68
CA THR A 748 23.59 22.43 40.58
C THR A 748 22.81 21.11 40.71
N ASN A 749 21.63 21.03 40.10
CA ASN A 749 20.82 19.81 40.10
C ASN A 749 21.60 18.58 39.60
N LEU A 750 22.40 18.75 38.54
CA LEU A 750 23.27 17.69 38.01
C LEU A 750 24.38 17.29 39.00
N GLU A 751 24.96 18.24 39.72
CA GLU A 751 25.94 17.95 40.77
C GLU A 751 25.31 17.16 41.92
N GLU A 752 24.07 17.48 42.30
CA GLU A 752 23.30 16.74 43.29
C GLU A 752 23.03 15.29 42.85
N TYR A 753 22.61 15.07 41.59
CA TYR A 753 22.44 13.72 41.03
C TYR A 753 23.75 12.92 41.08
N GLN A 754 24.86 13.51 40.63
CA GLN A 754 26.16 12.85 40.56
C GLN A 754 26.75 12.54 41.95
N LEU A 755 26.44 13.35 42.97
CA LEU A 755 26.90 13.18 44.35
C LEU A 755 25.91 12.38 45.22
N GLY A 756 24.70 12.11 44.71
CA GLY A 756 23.66 11.36 45.39
C GLY A 756 22.92 12.16 46.47
N GLY A 757 22.78 13.47 46.29
CA GLY A 757 21.98 14.33 47.15
C GLY A 757 20.56 14.60 46.66
N ASP A 758 19.91 15.56 47.29
CA ASP A 758 18.51 15.93 47.09
C ASP A 758 18.44 17.42 46.67
N PRO A 759 18.11 17.72 45.39
CA PRO A 759 18.00 19.10 44.89
C PRO A 759 16.83 19.89 45.51
N ASN A 760 16.13 19.34 46.51
CA ASN A 760 15.10 20.00 47.29
C ASN A 760 15.49 20.21 48.76
N ASP A 761 16.69 19.81 49.20
CA ASP A 761 17.15 19.91 50.60
C ASP A 761 18.55 20.51 50.73
N ALA A 762 18.58 21.84 50.92
CA ALA A 762 19.79 22.64 51.12
C ALA A 762 20.61 22.30 52.40
N ALA A 763 20.30 21.20 53.10
CA ALA A 763 20.98 20.72 54.30
C ALA A 763 21.65 19.35 54.15
N ASP A 764 21.56 18.70 52.98
CA ASP A 764 22.05 17.34 52.74
C ASP A 764 23.60 17.22 52.67
N GLY A 765 24.28 18.35 52.52
CA GLY A 765 25.72 18.51 52.74
C GLY A 765 26.59 18.38 51.49
N ASN A 766 26.01 18.44 50.29
CA ASN A 766 26.72 18.39 49.02
C ASN A 766 27.07 19.76 48.43
N GLY A 767 26.41 20.84 48.87
CA GLY A 767 26.80 22.21 48.58
C GLY A 767 28.27 22.52 48.96
N PRO A 768 28.94 23.45 48.26
CA PRO A 768 30.35 23.74 48.44
C PRO A 768 30.61 24.16 49.89
N ALA A 769 31.32 23.29 50.63
CA ALA A 769 31.84 23.58 51.96
C ALA A 769 32.46 24.98 51.96
N VAL A 770 31.78 25.92 52.62
CA VAL A 770 32.14 27.33 52.69
C VAL A 770 33.60 27.43 53.13
N LYS A 771 34.51 27.62 52.17
CA LYS A 771 35.87 28.10 52.43
C LYS A 771 35.74 29.57 52.80
N ILE A 772 35.43 29.82 54.07
CA ILE A 772 35.82 31.06 54.72
C ILE A 772 37.36 31.06 54.69
N PHE A 773 37.96 31.69 53.68
CA PHE A 773 39.34 32.14 53.81
C PHE A 773 39.34 33.27 54.85
N PRO A 774 40.04 33.10 55.98
CA PRO A 774 40.23 34.20 56.91
C PRO A 774 41.17 35.20 56.24
N ALA A 775 40.71 36.45 56.13
CA ALA A 775 41.61 37.54 55.85
C ALA A 775 42.69 37.61 56.96
N LEU A 776 43.93 37.71 56.50
CA LEU A 776 45.20 37.80 57.20
C LEU A 776 45.19 38.62 58.51
N LEU A 777 45.98 38.13 59.48
CA LEU A 777 46.87 38.88 60.38
C LEU A 777 46.25 39.72 61.53
N GLU A 778 46.38 39.27 62.78
CA GLU A 778 47.14 39.94 63.86
C GLU A 778 46.97 39.22 65.22
N LEU A 779 48.11 38.97 65.88
CA LEU A 779 48.32 38.85 67.34
C LEU A 779 47.53 37.79 68.14
N LEU A 780 48.10 36.58 68.22
CA LEU A 780 48.62 35.92 69.44
C LEU A 780 48.69 34.40 69.27
#